data_AF-A0A117I5K0-F1
#
_entry.id   AF-A0A117I5K0-F1
#
_cell.length_a   1.000
_cell.length_b   1.000
_cell.length_c   1.000
_cell.angle_alpha   90.00
_cell.angle_beta   90.00
_cell.angle_gamma   90.00
#
_symmetry.space_group_name_H-M   'P 1'
#
loop_
_entity.id
_entity.type
_entity.pdbx_description
1 polymer ?
#
loop_
_entity_poly.entity_id
_entity_poly.type
_entity_poly.pdbx_seq_one_letter_code
_entity_poly.pdbx_strand_id
1 'polypeptide(L)'
;MMSEVITTPASCPRRPTVAVLGAGIAGLTAAHELAQRGFDVTVYEPRVDERAGLGAAPPDTYPPVKLGGLAASQYSTVGTHDGSAAELRPFPGRRGDPRPPARAVAGEHGFRFFPAYYLHTWDLFQRIPVYQRIDGPGGTVDWVPTARTIMDNVRRVVTQGTTVDGKPSLVFPREAPRTPAEFLTIAGQLTQLGFTASDIDRFVSRLVRYLVTSPLRRAAELQNLSAYDFFVGRDDTAEPPRFTYSPRFDSLLLEMPRVLAAFDTRWGDARTNLTTYLQLQLQMDRRDNKADGVLNGPTTESWFDHWHRHLVELGVRFVRAGAGRLEPPASEPGQPPHLRPRVQVTLTDGTRLAPDYTVVAVDAPAAEQITEALRAAGTGGTVAELDGFTTSPPPNDGPLEPGHRRPQTRRDPYAMDEMGRVPWDRFQTLGGIQYYFDTEFQLLRGHMYYSGTEWALSSINQHGLWERRPTLARDGHVSVLSVDIGDFNTPSRHLLDESGRGKAARDCTADEIATEVWRQIVWALTSDVDNVAEALMPWPTWYALDRGLVMGGGPGQGHGKAVRNETPYLVPIVGDWENRPGPDPWNPHGGSWGTRPTEETWLEDLRQRNVWQARHGGYQVHHNSVVFAGTWTKTFTRMTSMEAACESARHAVNAILDHYIWVASGGTDHRENTTLDWRFPYDFLDQGYSSPVRMPSPAGDYCYVFDIENREPADARPLRTLDGQYCREALPHPLDTAAPLLLPAGGGLPMTQPTMPPEPVHLLAYLQAWRQFLQQAGLGGLGGALLTPPGTPVTAAPTDYAQQLLTYLQAWRHYLEQTVGEATGRPSEGGGPPGRPPYPGEEVVAPADDYGIQTTAGARPRREPAPARAEPEPARPTPPPPPAGSAHRRFTEAADAPASAPAPRSLYGRAPEPGTARSAYPGITETDWLDRDR
;
A
#
# COMPACT_ATOMS: atom_id res chain seq x y z
N MET A 1 14.68 15.91 -42.94
CA MET A 1 13.93 14.89 -43.70
C MET A 1 12.86 14.35 -42.76
N MET A 2 11.62 14.32 -43.23
CA MET A 2 10.33 14.00 -42.56
C MET A 2 10.36 13.89 -41.03
N SER A 3 9.82 14.90 -40.32
CA SER A 3 9.42 14.71 -38.93
C SER A 3 8.28 13.68 -38.91
N GLU A 4 8.62 12.40 -38.79
CA GLU A 4 7.62 11.35 -38.67
C GLU A 4 6.76 11.65 -37.44
N VAL A 5 5.49 11.93 -37.68
CA VAL A 5 4.52 12.18 -36.63
C VAL A 5 4.28 10.85 -35.93
N ILE A 6 4.81 10.69 -34.72
CA ILE A 6 4.52 9.52 -33.89
C ILE A 6 3.02 9.50 -33.62
N THR A 7 2.34 8.47 -34.12
CA THR A 7 0.88 8.35 -33.99
C THR A 7 0.55 7.90 -32.57
N THR A 8 -0.39 8.56 -31.91
CA THR A 8 -0.87 8.14 -30.58
C THR A 8 -1.53 6.76 -30.66
N PRO A 9 -1.42 5.90 -29.63
CA PRO A 9 -2.01 4.56 -29.65
C PRO A 9 -3.51 4.55 -30.00
N ALA A 10 -4.26 5.53 -29.48
CA ALA A 10 -5.69 5.71 -29.76
C ALA A 10 -6.00 6.01 -31.24
N SER A 11 -5.06 6.62 -31.97
CA SER A 11 -5.21 7.02 -33.38
C SER A 11 -4.65 5.97 -34.35
N CYS A 12 -4.01 4.90 -33.85
CA CYS A 12 -3.52 3.83 -34.69
C CYS A 12 -4.68 3.04 -35.32
N PRO A 13 -4.61 2.68 -36.62
CA PRO A 13 -5.61 1.82 -37.26
C PRO A 13 -5.79 0.47 -36.55
N ARG A 14 -4.67 -0.11 -36.08
CA ARG A 14 -4.63 -1.23 -35.14
C ARG A 14 -4.06 -0.72 -33.82
N ARG A 15 -4.90 -0.67 -32.80
CA ARG A 15 -4.44 -0.31 -31.44
C ARG A 15 -3.38 -1.31 -30.96
N PRO A 16 -2.26 -0.84 -30.37
CA PRO A 16 -1.28 -1.75 -29.78
C PRO A 16 -1.92 -2.56 -28.66
N THR A 17 -1.67 -3.86 -28.66
CA THR A 17 -2.26 -4.82 -27.73
C THR A 17 -1.38 -5.02 -26.51
N VAL A 18 -1.99 -5.13 -25.33
CA VAL A 18 -1.27 -5.38 -24.07
C VAL A 18 -1.91 -6.54 -23.31
N ALA A 19 -1.11 -7.55 -22.98
CA ALA A 19 -1.48 -8.58 -22.02
C ALA A 19 -1.00 -8.17 -20.62
N VAL A 20 -1.90 -8.06 -19.65
CA VAL A 20 -1.58 -7.81 -18.26
C VAL A 20 -1.75 -9.12 -17.49
N LEU A 21 -0.67 -9.66 -16.93
CA LEU A 21 -0.67 -10.92 -16.20
C LEU A 21 -0.84 -10.63 -14.71
N GLY A 22 -1.97 -11.01 -14.13
CA GLY A 22 -2.34 -10.74 -12.74
C GLY A 22 -3.32 -9.58 -12.60
N ALA A 23 -4.42 -9.81 -11.86
CA ALA A 23 -5.46 -8.79 -11.61
C ALA A 23 -5.38 -8.15 -10.21
N GLY A 24 -4.17 -8.06 -9.65
CA GLY A 24 -3.88 -7.28 -8.43
C GLY A 24 -3.83 -5.77 -8.67
N ILE A 25 -3.51 -5.00 -7.63
CA ILE A 25 -3.43 -3.52 -7.71
C ILE A 25 -2.52 -3.05 -8.86
N ALA A 26 -1.33 -3.68 -9.00
CA ALA A 26 -0.39 -3.32 -10.07
C ALA A 26 -0.99 -3.56 -11.46
N GLY A 27 -1.57 -4.75 -11.70
CA GLY A 27 -2.15 -5.10 -12.99
C GLY A 27 -3.35 -4.23 -13.36
N LEU A 28 -4.28 -4.01 -12.42
CA LEU A 28 -5.43 -3.14 -12.65
C LEU A 28 -5.03 -1.68 -12.87
N THR A 29 -3.97 -1.20 -12.21
CA THR A 29 -3.41 0.14 -12.44
C THR A 29 -2.83 0.25 -13.85
N ALA A 30 -2.01 -0.72 -14.27
CA ALA A 30 -1.43 -0.72 -15.61
C ALA A 30 -2.55 -0.77 -16.68
N ALA A 31 -3.57 -1.61 -16.47
CA ALA A 31 -4.71 -1.70 -17.37
C ALA A 31 -5.48 -0.38 -17.47
N HIS A 32 -5.76 0.28 -16.33
CA HIS A 32 -6.42 1.59 -16.28
C HIS A 32 -5.64 2.62 -17.11
N GLU A 33 -4.34 2.78 -16.83
CA GLU A 33 -3.52 3.82 -17.45
C GLU A 33 -3.29 3.57 -18.95
N LEU A 34 -3.10 2.32 -19.36
CA LEU A 34 -2.91 1.97 -20.78
C LEU A 34 -4.20 2.10 -21.59
N ALA A 35 -5.33 1.62 -21.05
CA ALA A 35 -6.62 1.73 -21.74
C ALA A 35 -7.01 3.20 -21.97
N GLN A 36 -6.79 4.08 -20.98
CA GLN A 36 -7.02 5.53 -21.12
C GLN A 36 -6.18 6.17 -22.23
N ARG A 37 -5.02 5.60 -22.57
CA ARG A 37 -4.13 6.09 -23.63
C ARG A 37 -4.39 5.42 -24.99
N GLY A 38 -5.39 4.54 -25.07
CA GLY A 38 -5.86 3.92 -26.32
C GLY A 38 -5.19 2.60 -26.67
N PHE A 39 -4.53 1.93 -25.73
CA PHE A 39 -4.07 0.56 -25.91
C PHE A 39 -5.25 -0.43 -25.80
N ASP A 40 -5.19 -1.54 -26.53
CA ASP A 40 -6.14 -2.64 -26.39
C ASP A 40 -5.66 -3.63 -25.31
N VAL A 41 -6.29 -3.59 -24.14
CA VAL A 41 -5.79 -4.27 -22.94
C VAL A 41 -6.62 -5.51 -22.61
N THR A 42 -5.94 -6.62 -22.33
CA THR A 42 -6.56 -7.83 -21.77
C THR A 42 -5.83 -8.23 -20.49
N VAL A 43 -6.57 -8.38 -19.40
CA VAL A 43 -6.10 -8.82 -18.08
C VAL A 43 -6.34 -10.32 -17.93
N TYR A 44 -5.29 -11.06 -17.58
CA TYR A 44 -5.30 -12.51 -17.39
C TYR A 44 -5.11 -12.84 -15.90
N GLU A 45 -6.07 -13.52 -15.31
CA GLU A 45 -6.04 -13.95 -13.91
C GLU A 45 -6.61 -15.37 -13.78
N PRO A 46 -5.88 -16.33 -13.21
CA PRO A 46 -6.37 -17.71 -13.08
C PRO A 46 -7.47 -17.87 -12.04
N ARG A 47 -7.48 -17.05 -10.99
CA ARG A 47 -8.44 -17.15 -9.89
C ARG A 47 -9.78 -16.52 -10.26
N VAL A 48 -10.83 -17.12 -9.74
CA VAL A 48 -12.22 -16.65 -9.86
C VAL A 48 -12.56 -15.71 -8.70
N ASP A 49 -13.52 -14.81 -8.88
CA ASP A 49 -14.01 -13.93 -7.80
C ASP A 49 -14.35 -14.74 -6.54
N GLU A 50 -13.94 -14.23 -5.38
CA GLU A 50 -14.01 -14.93 -4.09
C GLU A 50 -15.43 -15.28 -3.64
N ARG A 51 -16.45 -14.64 -4.24
CA ARG A 51 -17.88 -14.87 -3.95
C ARG A 51 -18.51 -15.92 -4.84
N ALA A 52 -17.86 -16.29 -5.95
CA ALA A 52 -18.42 -17.25 -6.90
C ALA A 52 -18.58 -18.63 -6.24
N GLY A 53 -19.78 -19.22 -6.36
CA GLY A 53 -20.11 -20.51 -5.75
C GLY A 53 -20.44 -20.47 -4.26
N LEU A 54 -20.32 -19.31 -3.58
CA LEU A 54 -20.60 -19.17 -2.15
C LEU A 54 -22.03 -18.70 -1.82
N GLY A 55 -22.91 -18.61 -2.81
CA GLY A 55 -24.29 -18.19 -2.62
C GLY A 55 -25.18 -18.45 -3.84
N ALA A 56 -26.45 -18.08 -3.73
CA ALA A 56 -27.46 -18.29 -4.77
C ALA A 56 -27.40 -17.27 -5.93
N ALA A 57 -26.38 -16.40 -5.96
CA ALA A 57 -26.23 -15.41 -7.02
C ALA A 57 -25.97 -16.10 -8.36
N PRO A 58 -26.58 -15.64 -9.48
CA PRO A 58 -26.30 -16.17 -10.80
C PRO A 58 -24.80 -16.11 -11.16
N PRO A 59 -24.27 -17.04 -11.99
CA PRO A 59 -22.85 -17.10 -12.34
C PRO A 59 -22.27 -15.79 -12.90
N ASP A 60 -23.06 -15.03 -13.66
CA ASP A 60 -22.62 -13.78 -14.32
C ASP A 60 -22.77 -12.52 -13.45
N THR A 61 -23.06 -12.68 -12.15
CA THR A 61 -23.27 -11.55 -11.22
C THR A 61 -21.97 -10.84 -10.87
N TYR A 62 -20.88 -11.60 -10.76
CA TYR A 62 -19.58 -11.13 -10.28
C TYR A 62 -18.58 -11.07 -11.43
N PRO A 63 -17.48 -10.30 -11.27
CA PRO A 63 -16.37 -10.36 -12.22
C PRO A 63 -15.94 -11.80 -12.52
N PRO A 64 -15.54 -12.12 -13.77
CA PRO A 64 -15.18 -13.48 -14.17
C PRO A 64 -13.85 -13.97 -13.54
N VAL A 65 -13.09 -13.06 -12.93
CA VAL A 65 -11.79 -13.30 -12.32
C VAL A 65 -11.69 -12.60 -10.96
N LYS A 66 -10.77 -13.06 -10.10
CA LYS A 66 -10.45 -12.39 -8.83
C LYS A 66 -9.82 -11.03 -9.11
N LEU A 67 -10.28 -9.99 -8.43
CA LEU A 67 -9.73 -8.64 -8.56
C LEU A 67 -9.10 -8.17 -7.26
N GLY A 68 -8.04 -7.35 -7.35
CA GLY A 68 -7.40 -6.71 -6.20
C GLY A 68 -6.34 -7.56 -5.50
N GLY A 69 -6.19 -8.85 -5.85
CA GLY A 69 -5.19 -9.73 -5.27
C GLY A 69 -5.34 -9.84 -3.75
N LEU A 70 -4.28 -9.54 -3.01
CA LEU A 70 -4.29 -9.50 -1.53
C LEU A 70 -5.12 -8.36 -0.94
N ALA A 71 -5.44 -7.33 -1.72
CA ALA A 71 -6.26 -6.20 -1.28
C ALA A 71 -7.76 -6.54 -1.27
N ALA A 72 -8.18 -7.63 -1.92
CA ALA A 72 -9.58 -8.06 -1.99
C ALA A 72 -10.14 -8.46 -0.63
N SER A 73 -11.44 -8.25 -0.45
CA SER A 73 -12.20 -8.88 0.63
C SER A 73 -12.25 -10.39 0.42
N GLN A 74 -12.21 -11.16 1.51
CA GLN A 74 -12.42 -12.61 1.52
C GLN A 74 -13.84 -12.90 2.01
N TYR A 75 -14.47 -14.00 1.55
CA TYR A 75 -15.88 -14.29 1.88
C TYR A 75 -16.07 -15.70 2.43
N SER A 76 -16.46 -15.89 3.67
CA SER A 76 -16.51 -17.25 4.25
C SER A 76 -17.93 -17.78 4.41
N THR A 77 -18.13 -19.10 4.28
CA THR A 77 -19.40 -19.80 4.50
C THR A 77 -19.24 -20.94 5.50
N VAL A 78 -20.29 -21.26 6.26
CA VAL A 78 -20.23 -22.30 7.30
C VAL A 78 -19.97 -23.67 6.68
N GLY A 79 -18.97 -24.38 7.23
CA GLY A 79 -18.69 -25.80 6.97
C GLY A 79 -18.65 -26.16 5.49
N THR A 80 -17.50 -26.05 4.84
CA THR A 80 -17.43 -26.21 3.39
C THR A 80 -17.74 -27.66 2.96
N HIS A 81 -18.91 -27.85 2.35
CA HIS A 81 -19.44 -29.14 1.89
C HIS A 81 -18.64 -29.77 0.71
N ASP A 82 -17.62 -29.06 0.22
CA ASP A 82 -16.82 -29.37 -0.97
C ASP A 82 -15.30 -29.30 -0.73
N GLY A 83 -14.86 -28.97 0.49
CA GLY A 83 -13.45 -28.75 0.82
C GLY A 83 -12.86 -27.41 0.38
N SER A 84 -13.70 -26.41 0.11
CA SER A 84 -13.28 -25.02 -0.11
C SER A 84 -12.52 -24.43 1.09
N ALA A 85 -11.44 -23.70 0.82
CA ALA A 85 -10.67 -22.96 1.83
C ALA A 85 -11.42 -21.73 2.41
N ALA A 86 -12.62 -21.42 1.88
CA ALA A 86 -13.52 -20.35 2.33
C ALA A 86 -14.34 -20.72 3.57
N GLU A 87 -13.70 -21.36 4.55
CA GLU A 87 -14.40 -21.95 5.69
C GLU A 87 -14.69 -20.89 6.77
N LEU A 88 -15.96 -20.74 7.14
CA LEU A 88 -16.38 -20.02 8.35
C LEU A 88 -16.53 -21.03 9.48
N ARG A 89 -15.67 -20.93 10.49
CA ARG A 89 -15.56 -21.94 11.55
C ARG A 89 -16.23 -21.48 12.83
N PRO A 90 -16.89 -22.40 13.55
CA PRO A 90 -17.40 -22.12 14.88
C PRO A 90 -16.24 -21.77 15.82
N PHE A 91 -16.30 -20.66 16.56
CA PHE A 91 -15.22 -20.34 17.49
C PHE A 91 -15.11 -21.39 18.61
N PRO A 92 -13.91 -21.93 18.91
CA PRO A 92 -13.74 -22.95 19.95
C PRO A 92 -14.16 -22.46 21.34
N GLY A 93 -14.83 -23.32 22.11
CA GLY A 93 -15.27 -22.97 23.47
C GLY A 93 -16.39 -21.93 23.55
N ARG A 94 -17.03 -21.57 22.41
CA ARG A 94 -18.18 -20.67 22.40
C ARG A 94 -19.36 -21.19 23.23
N ARG A 95 -20.21 -20.27 23.67
CA ARG A 95 -21.46 -20.56 24.38
C ARG A 95 -22.64 -20.64 23.40
N GLY A 96 -23.43 -21.71 23.47
CA GLY A 96 -24.64 -21.88 22.65
C GLY A 96 -24.42 -22.36 21.22
N ASP A 97 -25.51 -22.44 20.46
CA ASP A 97 -25.52 -22.83 19.04
C ASP A 97 -25.87 -21.63 18.16
N PRO A 98 -24.88 -20.98 17.53
CA PRO A 98 -25.08 -19.78 16.76
C PRO A 98 -25.72 -20.09 15.42
N ARG A 99 -26.62 -19.20 15.05
CA ARG A 99 -27.30 -19.27 13.77
C ARG A 99 -26.27 -19.16 12.62
N PRO A 100 -26.21 -20.15 11.72
CA PRO A 100 -25.39 -20.03 10.52
C PRO A 100 -25.80 -18.80 9.71
N PRO A 101 -24.84 -17.99 9.23
CA PRO A 101 -25.12 -16.94 8.24
C PRO A 101 -25.85 -17.49 7.02
N ALA A 102 -26.87 -16.77 6.55
CA ALA A 102 -27.63 -17.16 5.35
C ALA A 102 -26.87 -16.91 4.04
N ARG A 103 -25.76 -16.18 4.09
CA ARG A 103 -24.90 -15.82 2.95
C ARG A 103 -23.43 -15.79 3.39
N ALA A 104 -22.53 -15.80 2.42
CA ALA A 104 -21.11 -15.63 2.67
C ALA A 104 -20.84 -14.31 3.40
N VAL A 105 -20.01 -14.36 4.45
CA VAL A 105 -19.65 -13.19 5.26
C VAL A 105 -18.35 -12.60 4.78
N ALA A 106 -18.31 -11.28 4.58
CA ALA A 106 -17.10 -10.59 4.19
C ALA A 106 -16.13 -10.48 5.36
N GLY A 107 -14.85 -10.64 5.09
CA GLY A 107 -13.74 -10.40 6.00
C GLY A 107 -12.60 -9.74 5.23
N GLU A 108 -11.89 -8.83 5.87
CA GLU A 108 -10.71 -8.22 5.26
C GLU A 108 -9.45 -8.90 5.80
N HIS A 109 -8.56 -9.24 4.87
CA HIS A 109 -7.15 -9.48 5.17
C HIS A 109 -6.51 -8.15 5.57
N GLY A 110 -5.77 -8.10 6.67
CA GLY A 110 -5.16 -6.85 7.04
C GLY A 110 -6.05 -5.95 7.90
N PHE A 111 -5.43 -4.98 8.56
CA PHE A 111 -6.12 -3.85 9.19
C PHE A 111 -6.57 -2.74 8.20
N ARG A 112 -6.47 -2.99 6.88
CA ARG A 112 -6.95 -2.19 5.72
C ARG A 112 -6.92 -0.68 5.92
N PHE A 113 -5.77 -0.10 5.65
CA PHE A 113 -5.49 1.31 5.90
C PHE A 113 -4.86 1.98 4.67
N PHE A 114 -5.31 3.20 4.37
CA PHE A 114 -4.75 4.05 3.34
C PHE A 114 -4.11 5.28 4.01
N PRO A 115 -2.80 5.27 4.26
CA PRO A 115 -2.08 6.42 4.79
C PRO A 115 -2.23 7.66 3.92
N ALA A 116 -2.11 8.84 4.54
CA ALA A 116 -2.13 10.11 3.81
C ALA A 116 -1.11 10.20 2.66
N TYR A 117 0.02 9.50 2.76
CA TYR A 117 1.07 9.51 1.73
C TYR A 117 0.79 8.59 0.53
N TYR A 118 -0.34 7.88 0.46
CA TYR A 118 -0.70 7.01 -0.67
C TYR A 118 -1.21 7.78 -1.91
N LEU A 119 -0.39 8.67 -2.47
CA LEU A 119 -0.87 9.63 -3.46
C LEU A 119 -1.25 8.99 -4.79
N HIS A 120 -0.59 7.91 -5.22
CA HIS A 120 -0.95 7.22 -6.46
C HIS A 120 -2.31 6.55 -6.32
N THR A 121 -2.55 5.92 -5.17
CA THR A 121 -3.85 5.31 -4.84
C THR A 121 -4.95 6.38 -4.75
N TRP A 122 -4.69 7.50 -4.09
CA TRP A 122 -5.64 8.61 -3.99
C TRP A 122 -5.98 9.26 -5.33
N ASP A 123 -5.01 9.36 -6.25
CA ASP A 123 -5.23 9.82 -7.61
C ASP A 123 -6.05 8.82 -8.44
N LEU A 124 -5.91 7.50 -8.21
CA LEU A 124 -6.81 6.51 -8.82
C LEU A 124 -8.23 6.61 -8.26
N PHE A 125 -8.38 6.75 -6.95
CA PHE A 125 -9.70 6.81 -6.30
C PHE A 125 -10.56 7.96 -6.81
N GLN A 126 -9.93 9.09 -7.15
CA GLN A 126 -10.59 10.26 -7.74
C GLN A 126 -11.01 10.05 -9.20
N ARG A 127 -10.47 9.05 -9.90
CA ARG A 127 -10.72 8.81 -11.33
C ARG A 127 -11.67 7.65 -11.59
N ILE A 128 -11.91 6.79 -10.61
CA ILE A 128 -12.80 5.63 -10.74
C ILE A 128 -14.20 6.04 -10.27
N PRO A 129 -15.22 6.08 -11.15
CA PRO A 129 -16.59 6.39 -10.76
C PRO A 129 -17.20 5.28 -9.90
N VAL A 130 -18.12 5.65 -9.01
CA VAL A 130 -19.04 4.71 -8.37
C VAL A 130 -20.16 4.39 -9.37
N TYR A 131 -20.36 3.11 -9.64
CA TYR A 131 -21.41 2.62 -10.54
C TYR A 131 -22.67 2.24 -9.76
N GLN A 132 -23.80 2.77 -10.19
CA GLN A 132 -25.11 2.42 -9.64
C GLN A 132 -25.78 1.36 -10.51
N ARG A 133 -26.37 0.36 -9.85
CA ARG A 133 -27.22 -0.65 -10.49
C ARG A 133 -28.58 -0.06 -10.83
N ILE A 134 -29.03 -0.24 -12.06
CA ILE A 134 -30.37 0.10 -12.52
C ILE A 134 -31.04 -1.18 -13.01
N ASP A 135 -32.10 -1.61 -12.34
CA ASP A 135 -32.89 -2.75 -12.75
C ASP A 135 -33.90 -2.30 -13.82
N GLY A 136 -33.80 -2.89 -15.01
CA GLY A 136 -34.65 -2.62 -16.16
C GLY A 136 -35.82 -3.61 -16.31
N PRO A 137 -36.77 -3.31 -17.22
CA PRO A 137 -37.90 -4.19 -17.50
C PRO A 137 -37.43 -5.58 -17.98
N GLY A 138 -38.04 -6.65 -17.47
CA GLY A 138 -37.69 -8.01 -17.86
C GLY A 138 -36.44 -8.59 -17.17
N GLY A 139 -35.92 -7.92 -16.14
CA GLY A 139 -34.78 -8.41 -15.35
C GLY A 139 -33.40 -8.06 -15.93
N THR A 140 -33.33 -7.15 -16.90
CA THR A 140 -32.06 -6.60 -17.38
C THR A 140 -31.41 -5.75 -16.28
N VAL A 141 -30.10 -5.83 -16.15
CA VAL A 141 -29.35 -5.07 -15.15
C VAL A 141 -28.33 -4.20 -15.86
N ASP A 142 -28.51 -2.90 -15.78
CA ASP A 142 -27.57 -1.92 -16.32
C ASP A 142 -26.77 -1.28 -15.18
N TRP A 143 -25.54 -0.88 -15.47
CA TRP A 143 -24.68 -0.17 -14.52
C TRP A 143 -24.31 1.18 -15.09
N VAL A 144 -24.67 2.25 -14.38
CA VAL A 144 -24.42 3.62 -14.84
C VAL A 144 -23.45 4.32 -13.88
N PRO A 145 -22.40 4.99 -14.39
CA PRO A 145 -21.50 5.77 -13.54
C PRO A 145 -22.25 6.95 -12.91
N THR A 146 -22.01 7.18 -11.63
CA THR A 146 -22.54 8.34 -10.89
C THR A 146 -21.50 9.48 -10.89
N ALA A 147 -21.89 10.64 -10.37
CA ALA A 147 -20.95 11.74 -10.12
C ALA A 147 -19.98 11.48 -8.96
N ARG A 148 -20.23 10.43 -8.15
CA ARG A 148 -19.34 10.01 -7.07
C ARG A 148 -18.18 9.17 -7.61
N THR A 149 -17.07 9.20 -6.90
CA THR A 149 -15.87 8.41 -7.16
C THR A 149 -15.55 7.51 -5.97
N ILE A 150 -14.59 6.59 -6.12
CA ILE A 150 -14.14 5.74 -5.00
C ILE A 150 -13.65 6.58 -3.82
N MET A 151 -13.16 7.79 -4.06
CA MET A 151 -12.81 8.73 -2.99
C MET A 151 -14.00 9.00 -2.05
N ASP A 152 -15.24 9.01 -2.55
CA ASP A 152 -16.45 9.21 -1.74
C ASP A 152 -16.84 7.98 -0.92
N ASN A 153 -16.17 6.85 -1.12
CA ASN A 153 -16.31 5.64 -0.31
C ASN A 153 -15.27 5.58 0.82
N VAL A 154 -14.34 6.53 0.90
CA VAL A 154 -13.32 6.57 1.95
C VAL A 154 -13.87 7.26 3.19
N ARG A 155 -13.66 6.63 4.36
CA ARG A 155 -13.94 7.18 5.68
C ARG A 155 -12.63 7.41 6.41
N ARG A 156 -12.48 8.61 6.93
CA ARG A 156 -11.32 9.02 7.71
C ARG A 156 -11.28 8.30 9.05
N VAL A 157 -10.08 7.86 9.45
CA VAL A 157 -9.79 7.32 10.78
C VAL A 157 -9.03 8.37 11.57
N VAL A 158 -9.62 8.81 12.68
CA VAL A 158 -9.09 9.92 13.50
C VAL A 158 -8.48 9.45 14.82
N THR A 159 -8.58 8.17 15.14
CA THR A 159 -8.07 7.59 16.40
C THR A 159 -7.25 6.34 16.14
N GLN A 160 -6.21 6.16 16.94
CA GLN A 160 -5.42 4.94 17.04
C GLN A 160 -5.25 4.60 18.51
N GLY A 161 -5.47 3.34 18.87
CA GLY A 161 -5.27 2.86 20.24
C GLY A 161 -4.02 1.99 20.34
N THR A 162 -3.38 2.01 21.50
CA THR A 162 -2.32 1.07 21.87
C THR A 162 -2.56 0.55 23.27
N THR A 163 -2.35 -0.76 23.46
CA THR A 163 -2.36 -1.34 24.81
C THR A 163 -1.08 -0.99 25.54
N VAL A 164 -1.20 -0.94 26.87
CA VAL A 164 -0.10 -0.66 27.78
C VAL A 164 -0.20 -1.63 28.93
N ASP A 165 0.87 -2.39 29.19
CA ASP A 165 0.86 -3.40 30.24
C ASP A 165 0.46 -2.81 31.60
N GLY A 166 -0.53 -3.44 32.24
CA GLY A 166 -1.10 -3.04 33.52
C GLY A 166 -1.88 -1.71 33.53
N LYS A 167 -2.20 -1.12 32.37
CA LYS A 167 -2.89 0.18 32.27
C LYS A 167 -4.04 0.16 31.25
N PRO A 168 -5.02 1.08 31.36
CA PRO A 168 -6.01 1.27 30.31
C PRO A 168 -5.35 1.56 28.96
N SER A 169 -5.98 1.09 27.88
CA SER A 169 -5.51 1.36 26.52
C SER A 169 -5.45 2.87 26.27
N LEU A 170 -4.35 3.34 25.69
CA LEU A 170 -4.18 4.74 25.34
C LEU A 170 -4.73 4.96 23.93
N VAL A 171 -5.58 5.97 23.79
CA VAL A 171 -6.12 6.39 22.49
C VAL A 171 -5.43 7.69 22.10
N PHE A 172 -4.70 7.63 21.01
CA PHE A 172 -4.02 8.77 20.40
C PHE A 172 -4.84 9.28 19.21
N PRO A 173 -4.96 10.60 19.05
CA PRO A 173 -5.50 11.17 17.83
C PRO A 173 -4.53 10.95 16.67
N ARG A 174 -5.08 10.69 15.48
CA ARG A 174 -4.35 10.68 14.19
C ARG A 174 -4.37 12.06 13.52
N GLU A 175 -4.60 13.11 14.30
CA GLU A 175 -4.62 14.49 13.86
C GLU A 175 -3.73 15.33 14.76
N ALA A 176 -3.21 16.43 14.21
CA ALA A 176 -2.55 17.45 15.02
C ALA A 176 -3.55 18.01 16.07
N PRO A 177 -3.13 18.17 17.34
CA PRO A 177 -4.00 18.71 18.38
C PRO A 177 -4.49 20.09 17.99
N ARG A 178 -5.81 20.30 18.12
CA ARG A 178 -6.51 21.53 17.73
C ARG A 178 -6.42 22.59 18.81
N THR A 179 -6.17 22.17 20.05
CA THR A 179 -6.12 23.05 21.22
C THR A 179 -4.95 22.70 22.14
N PRO A 180 -4.48 23.66 22.94
CA PRO A 180 -3.52 23.37 24.01
C PRO A 180 -4.02 22.29 24.98
N ALA A 181 -5.33 22.19 25.24
CA ALA A 181 -5.88 21.16 26.12
C ALA A 181 -5.77 19.75 25.52
N GLU A 182 -6.01 19.58 24.21
CA GLU A 182 -5.79 18.33 23.49
C GLU A 182 -4.31 17.93 23.52
N PHE A 183 -3.42 18.90 23.30
CA PHE A 183 -1.97 18.71 23.40
C PHE A 183 -1.54 18.23 24.79
N LEU A 184 -2.02 18.89 25.85
CA LEU A 184 -1.75 18.52 27.24
C LEU A 184 -2.27 17.11 27.57
N THR A 185 -3.41 16.73 26.99
CA THR A 185 -3.98 15.38 27.15
C THR A 185 -3.09 14.32 26.49
N ILE A 186 -2.67 14.54 25.24
CA ILE A 186 -1.76 13.64 24.51
C ILE A 186 -0.43 13.50 25.26
N ALA A 187 0.13 14.62 25.71
CA ALA A 187 1.40 14.62 26.44
C ALA A 187 1.27 13.92 27.81
N GLY A 188 0.16 14.11 28.53
CA GLY A 188 -0.16 13.38 29.75
C GLY A 188 -0.37 11.87 29.54
N GLN A 189 -0.90 11.44 28.38
CA GLN A 189 -0.97 10.01 28.04
C GLN A 189 0.43 9.42 27.77
N LEU A 190 1.36 10.20 27.21
CA LEU A 190 2.72 9.75 26.92
C LEU A 190 3.57 9.63 28.18
N THR A 191 3.32 10.45 29.21
CA THR A 191 3.93 10.22 30.54
C THR A 191 3.41 8.94 31.20
N GLN A 192 2.16 8.51 30.91
CA GLN A 192 1.63 7.22 31.36
C GLN A 192 2.33 6.02 30.69
N LEU A 193 3.04 6.21 29.58
CA LEU A 193 3.91 5.19 29.01
C LEU A 193 5.23 5.02 29.78
N GLY A 194 5.49 5.83 30.81
CA GLY A 194 6.66 5.67 31.68
C GLY A 194 7.99 5.96 30.98
N PHE A 195 7.98 6.77 29.92
CA PHE A 195 9.18 7.17 29.20
C PHE A 195 9.92 8.28 29.93
N THR A 196 11.24 8.25 29.86
CA THR A 196 12.05 9.34 30.38
C THR A 196 12.12 10.46 29.35
N ALA A 197 12.28 11.71 29.80
CA ALA A 197 12.51 12.84 28.89
C ALA A 197 13.74 12.60 27.98
N SER A 198 14.77 11.93 28.53
CA SER A 198 15.97 11.57 27.77
C SER A 198 15.69 10.58 26.63
N ASP A 199 14.80 9.61 26.82
CA ASP A 199 14.41 8.67 25.75
C ASP A 199 13.75 9.41 24.58
N ILE A 200 12.81 10.30 24.90
CA ILE A 200 12.06 11.09 23.93
C ILE A 200 13.00 12.02 23.16
N ASP A 201 13.85 12.78 23.87
CA ASP A 201 14.79 13.70 23.25
C ASP A 201 15.77 12.98 22.31
N ARG A 202 16.29 11.82 22.73
CA ARG A 202 17.15 10.98 21.89
C ARG A 202 16.41 10.52 20.64
N PHE A 203 15.23 9.95 20.79
CA PHE A 203 14.42 9.47 19.69
C PHE A 203 14.10 10.57 18.66
N VAL A 204 13.63 11.73 19.13
CA VAL A 204 13.35 12.89 18.27
C VAL A 204 14.63 13.38 17.59
N SER A 205 15.76 13.43 18.30
CA SER A 205 17.05 13.81 17.71
C SER A 205 17.47 12.87 16.58
N ARG A 206 17.26 11.56 16.74
CA ARG A 206 17.52 10.58 15.68
C ARG A 206 16.60 10.77 14.48
N LEU A 207 15.31 11.05 14.70
CA LEU A 207 14.37 11.36 13.61
C LEU A 207 14.75 12.64 12.87
N VAL A 208 15.14 13.70 13.57
CA VAL A 208 15.62 14.95 12.95
C VAL A 208 16.91 14.70 12.17
N ARG A 209 17.86 13.93 12.72
CA ARG A 209 19.07 13.51 12.00
C ARG A 209 18.72 12.80 10.70
N TYR A 210 17.76 11.87 10.71
CA TYR A 210 17.30 11.19 9.50
C TYR A 210 16.67 12.17 8.51
N LEU A 211 15.77 13.04 8.98
CA LEU A 211 15.06 14.05 8.18
C LEU A 211 16.02 14.94 7.38
N VAL A 212 17.13 15.37 7.99
CA VAL A 212 18.13 16.22 7.32
C VAL A 212 19.21 15.43 6.58
N THR A 213 19.11 14.09 6.54
CA THR A 213 20.01 13.24 5.75
C THR A 213 19.58 13.23 4.29
N SER A 214 20.55 13.38 3.38
CA SER A 214 20.33 13.38 1.94
C SER A 214 19.83 12.02 1.43
N PRO A 215 18.98 11.97 0.39
CA PRO A 215 18.61 10.71 -0.27
C PRO A 215 19.81 9.88 -0.72
N LEU A 216 20.89 10.55 -1.17
CA LEU A 216 22.15 9.91 -1.55
C LEU A 216 22.78 9.15 -0.37
N ARG A 217 22.94 9.79 0.80
CA ARG A 217 23.50 9.12 1.98
C ARG A 217 22.56 8.05 2.52
N ARG A 218 21.23 8.28 2.48
CA ARG A 218 20.24 7.24 2.84
C ARG A 218 20.42 5.98 1.98
N ALA A 219 20.65 6.14 0.67
CA ALA A 219 20.93 5.05 -0.26
C ALA A 219 22.29 4.38 -0.01
N ALA A 220 23.35 5.16 0.23
CA ALA A 220 24.69 4.61 0.40
C ALA A 220 24.87 3.88 1.75
N GLU A 221 24.32 4.45 2.82
CA GLU A 221 24.59 4.03 4.20
C GLU A 221 23.35 3.42 4.86
N LEU A 222 22.23 4.14 4.90
CA LEU A 222 21.11 3.80 5.79
C LEU A 222 20.25 2.63 5.29
N GLN A 223 20.31 2.27 4.01
CA GLN A 223 19.69 1.03 3.54
C GLN A 223 20.49 -0.23 3.95
N ASN A 224 21.76 -0.04 4.34
CA ASN A 224 22.68 -1.08 4.78
C ASN A 224 22.84 -1.10 6.31
N LEU A 225 22.01 -0.34 7.02
CA LEU A 225 21.99 -0.24 8.48
C LEU A 225 20.61 -0.65 8.99
N SER A 226 20.55 -1.38 10.12
CA SER A 226 19.25 -1.69 10.72
C SER A 226 18.60 -0.44 11.32
N ALA A 227 17.27 -0.39 11.32
CA ALA A 227 16.54 0.71 11.94
C ALA A 227 16.89 0.86 13.44
N TYR A 228 17.06 -0.26 14.15
CA TYR A 228 17.47 -0.26 15.55
C TYR A 228 18.87 0.31 15.75
N ASP A 229 19.85 -0.13 14.95
CA ASP A 229 21.23 0.38 15.00
C ASP A 229 21.30 1.88 14.72
N PHE A 230 20.47 2.37 13.81
CA PHE A 230 20.32 3.81 13.60
C PHE A 230 19.83 4.54 14.86
N PHE A 231 18.84 4.01 15.59
CA PHE A 231 18.33 4.64 16.81
C PHE A 231 19.32 4.64 17.97
N VAL A 232 20.09 3.56 18.14
CA VAL A 232 21.14 3.46 19.17
C VAL A 232 22.49 4.05 18.73
N GLY A 233 22.57 4.52 17.48
CA GLY A 233 23.74 5.20 16.92
C GLY A 233 24.96 4.29 16.79
N ARG A 234 24.73 3.03 16.42
CA ARG A 234 25.75 2.00 16.26
C ARG A 234 25.98 1.77 14.77
N ASP A 235 27.19 2.01 14.29
CA ASP A 235 27.52 1.83 12.87
C ASP A 235 28.00 0.39 12.58
N ASP A 236 28.65 -0.25 13.56
CA ASP A 236 29.02 -1.68 13.56
C ASP A 236 28.47 -2.36 14.82
N THR A 237 27.82 -3.51 14.68
CA THR A 237 27.30 -4.32 15.79
C THR A 237 28.34 -4.70 16.85
N ALA A 238 29.63 -4.74 16.49
CA ALA A 238 30.74 -4.97 17.41
C ALA A 238 31.04 -3.76 18.32
N GLU A 239 30.63 -2.56 17.92
CA GLU A 239 30.79 -1.35 18.72
C GLU A 239 29.68 -1.20 19.76
N PRO A 240 29.98 -0.62 20.94
CA PRO A 240 28.93 -0.28 21.90
C PRO A 240 27.99 0.79 21.34
N PRO A 241 26.68 0.75 21.67
CA PRO A 241 25.74 1.75 21.23
C PRO A 241 26.10 3.14 21.77
N ARG A 242 26.04 4.16 20.91
CA ARG A 242 26.29 5.57 21.28
C ARG A 242 25.15 6.17 22.11
N PHE A 243 23.93 5.66 21.92
CA PHE A 243 22.73 6.08 22.65
C PHE A 243 22.09 4.85 23.29
N THR A 244 21.67 5.00 24.55
CA THR A 244 20.90 3.98 25.27
C THR A 244 19.47 4.49 25.47
N TYR A 245 18.52 3.57 25.59
CA TYR A 245 17.14 3.89 25.97
C TYR A 245 16.78 3.15 27.25
N SER A 246 15.76 3.61 27.97
CA SER A 246 15.18 2.84 29.07
C SER A 246 14.67 1.49 28.55
N PRO A 247 14.69 0.40 29.34
CA PRO A 247 14.30 -0.93 28.87
C PRO A 247 12.91 -1.00 28.22
N ARG A 248 11.99 -0.16 28.71
CA ARG A 248 10.63 -0.08 28.19
C ARG A 248 10.56 0.59 26.82
N PHE A 249 11.28 1.70 26.64
CA PHE A 249 11.34 2.39 25.35
C PHE A 249 12.08 1.54 24.31
N ASP A 250 13.15 0.86 24.73
CA ASP A 250 13.91 -0.08 23.90
C ASP A 250 13.03 -1.21 23.38
N SER A 251 12.22 -1.82 24.26
CA SER A 251 11.26 -2.85 23.86
C SER A 251 10.24 -2.32 22.84
N LEU A 252 9.74 -1.09 23.04
CA LEU A 252 8.80 -0.47 22.10
C LEU A 252 9.41 -0.21 20.72
N LEU A 253 10.67 0.25 20.66
CA LEU A 253 11.41 0.44 19.40
C LEU A 253 11.55 -0.87 18.61
N LEU A 254 11.59 -2.01 19.30
CA LEU A 254 11.68 -3.33 18.69
C LEU A 254 10.31 -3.88 18.27
N GLU A 255 9.27 -3.64 19.08
CA GLU A 255 7.94 -4.21 18.89
C GLU A 255 7.08 -3.46 17.86
N MET A 256 7.05 -2.13 17.88
CA MET A 256 6.03 -1.36 17.16
C MET A 256 6.07 -1.55 15.64
N PRO A 257 7.23 -1.58 14.97
CA PRO A 257 7.27 -1.84 13.54
C PRO A 257 6.84 -3.26 13.15
N ARG A 258 7.01 -4.25 14.05
CA ARG A 258 6.48 -5.60 13.85
C ARG A 258 4.96 -5.60 13.90
N VAL A 259 4.36 -4.90 14.86
CA VAL A 259 2.91 -4.77 15.00
C VAL A 259 2.27 -4.05 13.80
N LEU A 260 2.97 -3.04 13.26
CA LEU A 260 2.48 -2.23 12.15
C LEU A 260 2.61 -2.87 10.78
N ALA A 261 3.71 -3.59 10.52
CA ALA A 261 4.06 -4.01 9.17
C ALA A 261 4.89 -5.31 9.10
N ALA A 262 4.84 -6.15 10.15
CA ALA A 262 5.66 -7.36 10.29
C ALA A 262 7.18 -7.09 10.17
N PHE A 263 7.60 -5.88 10.53
CA PHE A 263 8.95 -5.40 10.31
C PHE A 263 9.80 -5.50 11.58
N ASP A 264 10.81 -6.37 11.61
CA ASP A 264 11.76 -6.43 12.71
C ASP A 264 12.82 -5.31 12.58
N THR A 265 12.87 -4.38 13.54
CA THR A 265 13.82 -3.25 13.48
C THR A 265 15.28 -3.65 13.59
N ARG A 266 15.60 -4.86 14.08
CA ARG A 266 16.97 -5.38 14.11
C ARG A 266 17.49 -5.78 12.73
N TRP A 267 16.59 -6.13 11.81
CA TRP A 267 16.96 -6.69 10.50
C TRP A 267 16.43 -5.87 9.33
N GLY A 268 15.44 -5.04 9.58
CA GLY A 268 14.87 -4.20 8.57
C GLY A 268 15.64 -2.90 8.36
N ASP A 269 15.77 -2.47 7.11
CA ASP A 269 16.63 -1.35 6.75
C ASP A 269 16.13 -0.01 7.30
N ALA A 270 17.07 0.81 7.79
CA ALA A 270 16.76 2.10 8.41
C ALA A 270 16.10 3.06 7.40
N ARG A 271 16.52 3.04 6.12
CA ARG A 271 15.93 3.91 5.10
C ARG A 271 14.43 3.66 4.93
N THR A 272 14.01 2.41 4.73
CA THR A 272 12.59 2.11 4.53
C THR A 272 11.78 2.35 5.79
N ASN A 273 12.26 1.91 6.96
CA ASN A 273 11.52 2.03 8.21
C ASN A 273 11.33 3.49 8.62
N LEU A 274 12.41 4.27 8.65
CA LEU A 274 12.34 5.66 9.10
C LEU A 274 11.63 6.57 8.10
N THR A 275 11.79 6.36 6.79
CA THR A 275 10.98 7.11 5.81
C THR A 275 9.50 6.81 6.02
N THR A 276 9.10 5.54 6.14
CA THR A 276 7.69 5.16 6.37
C THR A 276 7.15 5.79 7.65
N TYR A 277 7.91 5.68 8.75
CA TYR A 277 7.54 6.27 10.02
C TYR A 277 7.35 7.79 9.90
N LEU A 278 8.31 8.50 9.31
CA LEU A 278 8.19 9.95 9.11
C LEU A 278 6.97 10.31 8.26
N GLN A 279 6.71 9.59 7.16
CA GLN A 279 5.57 9.88 6.30
C GLN A 279 4.23 9.68 7.00
N LEU A 280 4.13 8.72 7.94
CA LEU A 280 2.94 8.55 8.78
C LEU A 280 2.71 9.73 9.74
N GLN A 281 3.78 10.45 10.13
CA GLN A 281 3.69 11.59 11.07
C GLN A 281 3.57 12.95 10.37
N LEU A 282 4.23 13.14 9.22
CA LEU A 282 4.38 14.45 8.55
C LEU A 282 3.07 15.02 7.98
N GLN A 283 2.02 14.22 7.85
CA GLN A 283 0.73 14.61 7.24
C GLN A 283 -0.43 14.61 8.26
N MET A 284 -0.15 14.64 9.56
CA MET A 284 -1.18 14.72 10.62
C MET A 284 -1.94 16.06 10.65
N ASP A 285 -1.42 17.09 9.99
CA ASP A 285 -2.05 18.40 9.84
C ASP A 285 -3.11 18.44 8.74
N ARG A 286 -3.08 17.47 7.80
CA ARG A 286 -4.11 17.32 6.77
C ARG A 286 -5.47 17.09 7.43
N ARG A 287 -6.46 17.89 7.03
CA ARG A 287 -7.85 17.77 7.53
C ARG A 287 -8.85 17.33 6.47
N ASP A 288 -8.38 17.02 5.27
CA ASP A 288 -9.23 16.51 4.18
C ASP A 288 -9.48 15.00 4.33
N ASN A 289 -10.42 14.46 3.54
CA ASN A 289 -10.72 13.03 3.49
C ASN A 289 -9.55 12.18 2.94
N LYS A 290 -8.41 12.80 2.60
CA LYS A 290 -7.19 12.15 2.11
C LYS A 290 -6.19 11.85 3.23
N ALA A 291 -6.57 12.04 4.49
CA ALA A 291 -5.75 11.67 5.64
C ALA A 291 -6.25 10.36 6.23
N ASP A 292 -5.40 9.33 6.23
CA ASP A 292 -5.58 8.10 7.03
C ASP A 292 -6.98 7.47 6.92
N GLY A 293 -7.28 6.87 5.76
CA GLY A 293 -8.61 6.39 5.39
C GLY A 293 -8.79 4.87 5.45
N VAL A 294 -10.05 4.45 5.55
CA VAL A 294 -10.54 3.09 5.27
C VAL A 294 -11.78 3.16 4.38
N LEU A 295 -12.19 2.06 3.75
CA LEU A 295 -13.43 2.06 2.95
C LEU A 295 -14.69 1.94 3.81
N ASN A 296 -15.79 2.51 3.34
CA ASN A 296 -17.13 2.50 3.94
C ASN A 296 -17.88 1.17 3.75
N GLY A 297 -17.18 0.08 3.46
CA GLY A 297 -17.71 -1.24 3.17
C GLY A 297 -16.56 -2.21 2.91
N PRO A 298 -16.85 -3.50 2.63
CA PRO A 298 -15.80 -4.40 2.22
C PRO A 298 -15.13 -3.90 0.93
N THR A 299 -13.81 -4.05 0.85
CA THR A 299 -12.97 -3.49 -0.22
C THR A 299 -13.45 -3.87 -1.61
N THR A 300 -13.90 -5.11 -1.80
CA THR A 300 -14.38 -5.59 -3.11
C THR A 300 -15.61 -4.83 -3.58
N GLU A 301 -16.65 -4.68 -2.76
CA GLU A 301 -17.84 -3.91 -3.14
C GLU A 301 -17.58 -2.41 -3.22
N SER A 302 -16.82 -1.85 -2.26
CA SER A 302 -16.59 -0.40 -2.18
C SER A 302 -15.58 0.11 -3.21
N TRP A 303 -14.78 -0.77 -3.84
CA TRP A 303 -13.77 -0.38 -4.83
C TRP A 303 -13.70 -1.31 -6.05
N PHE A 304 -13.32 -2.58 -5.89
CA PHE A 304 -12.95 -3.41 -7.05
C PHE A 304 -14.10 -3.69 -8.01
N ASP A 305 -15.32 -3.86 -7.52
CA ASP A 305 -16.50 -4.04 -8.35
C ASP A 305 -16.75 -2.82 -9.24
N HIS A 306 -16.54 -1.61 -8.72
CA HIS A 306 -16.66 -0.38 -9.49
C HIS A 306 -15.49 -0.19 -10.45
N TRP A 307 -14.28 -0.55 -10.03
CA TRP A 307 -13.10 -0.48 -10.89
C TRP A 307 -13.19 -1.45 -12.08
N HIS A 308 -13.68 -2.67 -11.86
CA HIS A 308 -13.97 -3.63 -12.92
C HIS A 308 -14.88 -3.04 -13.98
N ARG A 309 -16.03 -2.50 -13.57
CA ARG A 309 -17.01 -1.88 -14.48
C ARG A 309 -16.39 -0.73 -15.25
N HIS A 310 -15.63 0.13 -14.55
CA HIS A 310 -14.92 1.22 -15.19
C HIS A 310 -13.91 0.74 -16.23
N LEU A 311 -13.14 -0.32 -15.94
CA LEU A 311 -12.19 -0.88 -16.87
C LEU A 311 -12.87 -1.51 -18.09
N VAL A 312 -14.01 -2.19 -17.90
CA VAL A 312 -14.83 -2.73 -19.01
C VAL A 312 -15.35 -1.59 -19.90
N GLU A 313 -15.82 -0.49 -19.33
CA GLU A 313 -16.23 0.72 -20.09
C GLU A 313 -15.06 1.36 -20.85
N LEU A 314 -13.85 1.28 -20.31
CA LEU A 314 -12.62 1.68 -21.03
C LEU A 314 -12.19 0.68 -22.11
N GLY A 315 -12.89 -0.46 -22.25
CA GLY A 315 -12.63 -1.51 -23.24
C GLY A 315 -11.66 -2.61 -22.78
N VAL A 316 -11.32 -2.67 -21.49
CA VAL A 316 -10.46 -3.74 -20.94
C VAL A 316 -11.22 -5.05 -20.89
N ARG A 317 -10.59 -6.12 -21.38
CA ARG A 317 -11.11 -7.49 -21.30
C ARG A 317 -10.50 -8.24 -20.12
N PHE A 318 -11.29 -9.08 -19.46
CA PHE A 318 -10.82 -9.97 -18.39
C PHE A 318 -10.96 -11.42 -18.82
N VAL A 319 -9.87 -12.19 -18.70
CA VAL A 319 -9.81 -13.59 -19.12
C VAL A 319 -9.33 -14.45 -17.95
N ARG A 320 -10.09 -15.50 -17.66
CA ARG A 320 -9.72 -16.47 -16.63
C ARG A 320 -8.68 -17.45 -17.16
N ALA A 321 -7.40 -17.06 -17.07
CA ALA A 321 -6.28 -17.91 -17.41
C ALA A 321 -5.00 -17.46 -16.69
N GLY A 322 -4.15 -18.42 -16.35
CA GLY A 322 -2.81 -18.15 -15.81
C GLY A 322 -1.77 -18.09 -16.92
N ALA A 323 -0.71 -17.30 -16.73
CA ALA A 323 0.49 -17.40 -17.55
C ALA A 323 1.34 -18.59 -17.10
N GLY A 324 1.70 -19.48 -18.03
CA GLY A 324 2.58 -20.62 -17.74
C GLY A 324 4.05 -20.31 -18.07
N ARG A 325 4.30 -19.62 -19.18
CA ARG A 325 5.67 -19.39 -19.68
C ARG A 325 5.75 -18.18 -20.62
N LEU A 326 6.81 -17.39 -20.49
CA LEU A 326 7.20 -16.36 -21.45
C LEU A 326 8.28 -16.92 -22.36
N GLU A 327 7.96 -17.15 -23.63
CA GLU A 327 8.86 -17.79 -24.58
C GLU A 327 9.78 -16.75 -25.24
N PRO A 328 11.11 -16.94 -25.20
CA PRO A 328 12.02 -16.06 -25.92
C PRO A 328 11.75 -16.16 -27.42
N PRO A 329 11.76 -15.02 -28.14
CA PRO A 329 11.71 -15.03 -29.59
C PRO A 329 12.94 -15.73 -30.18
N ALA A 330 12.86 -16.10 -31.46
CA ALA A 330 14.04 -16.55 -32.20
C ALA A 330 15.11 -15.43 -32.20
N SER A 331 16.36 -15.81 -31.92
CA SER A 331 17.47 -14.85 -31.90
C SER A 331 17.76 -14.34 -33.31
N GLU A 332 17.63 -13.03 -33.50
CA GLU A 332 17.96 -12.35 -34.77
C GLU A 332 19.02 -11.25 -34.52
N PRO A 333 20.29 -11.62 -34.27
CA PRO A 333 21.33 -10.65 -33.90
C PRO A 333 21.61 -9.59 -34.97
N GLY A 334 21.40 -9.96 -36.25
CA GLY A 334 21.59 -9.08 -37.41
C GLY A 334 20.47 -8.05 -37.60
N GLN A 335 19.34 -8.18 -36.89
CA GLN A 335 18.24 -7.24 -36.97
C GLN A 335 18.43 -6.09 -35.96
N PRO A 336 18.14 -4.83 -36.35
CA PRO A 336 18.14 -3.70 -35.42
C PRO A 336 17.28 -3.99 -34.19
N PRO A 337 17.72 -3.63 -32.97
CA PRO A 337 17.00 -3.97 -31.74
C PRO A 337 15.51 -3.65 -31.77
N HIS A 338 15.08 -2.48 -32.26
CA HIS A 338 13.67 -2.05 -32.31
C HIS A 338 12.77 -2.87 -33.25
N LEU A 339 13.35 -3.67 -34.15
CA LEU A 339 12.62 -4.54 -35.09
C LEU A 339 12.62 -6.01 -34.66
N ARG A 340 13.39 -6.38 -33.63
CA ARG A 340 13.49 -7.77 -33.17
C ARG A 340 12.13 -8.31 -32.75
N PRO A 341 11.86 -9.61 -32.98
CA PRO A 341 10.58 -10.21 -32.61
C PRO A 341 10.31 -10.10 -31.11
N ARG A 342 9.02 -10.12 -30.75
CA ARG A 342 8.53 -9.94 -29.38
C ARG A 342 8.29 -11.30 -28.69
N VAL A 343 8.18 -11.28 -27.37
CA VAL A 343 7.91 -12.48 -26.55
C VAL A 343 6.52 -13.04 -26.84
N GLN A 344 6.42 -14.37 -26.88
CA GLN A 344 5.13 -15.05 -26.88
C GLN A 344 4.78 -15.50 -25.45
N VAL A 345 3.52 -15.32 -25.05
CA VAL A 345 3.02 -15.79 -23.76
C VAL A 345 2.29 -17.11 -23.99
N THR A 346 2.74 -18.17 -23.31
CA THR A 346 2.00 -19.44 -23.25
C THR A 346 1.21 -19.47 -21.95
N LEU A 347 -0.11 -19.53 -22.05
CA LEU A 347 -1.02 -19.69 -20.92
C LEU A 347 -0.97 -21.13 -20.38
N THR A 348 -1.45 -21.33 -19.17
CA THR A 348 -1.45 -22.63 -18.48
C THR A 348 -2.28 -23.71 -19.19
N ASP A 349 -3.22 -23.32 -20.03
CA ASP A 349 -4.03 -24.22 -20.87
C ASP A 349 -3.37 -24.54 -22.23
N GLY A 350 -2.18 -24.00 -22.50
CA GLY A 350 -1.44 -24.16 -23.76
C GLY A 350 -1.77 -23.11 -24.83
N THR A 351 -2.72 -22.21 -24.58
CA THR A 351 -3.03 -21.10 -25.50
C THR A 351 -1.82 -20.18 -25.64
N ARG A 352 -1.50 -19.78 -26.87
CA ARG A 352 -0.38 -18.87 -27.18
C ARG A 352 -0.89 -17.48 -27.54
N LEU A 353 -0.30 -16.47 -26.92
CA LEU A 353 -0.57 -15.06 -27.14
C LEU A 353 0.68 -14.38 -27.70
N ALA A 354 0.50 -13.43 -28.62
CA ALA A 354 1.57 -12.60 -29.17
C ALA A 354 1.17 -11.11 -29.08
N PRO A 355 1.03 -10.55 -27.86
CA PRO A 355 0.68 -9.14 -27.70
C PRO A 355 1.87 -8.24 -28.10
N ASP A 356 1.59 -6.97 -28.39
CA ASP A 356 2.66 -5.99 -28.58
C ASP A 356 3.42 -5.77 -27.26
N TYR A 357 2.72 -5.70 -26.13
CA TYR A 357 3.36 -5.62 -24.80
C TYR A 357 2.78 -6.61 -23.80
N THR A 358 3.60 -7.03 -22.84
CA THR A 358 3.19 -7.84 -21.69
C THR A 358 3.61 -7.14 -20.41
N VAL A 359 2.65 -6.87 -19.53
CA VAL A 359 2.91 -6.39 -18.17
C VAL A 359 2.84 -7.58 -17.23
N VAL A 360 3.96 -7.97 -16.66
CA VAL A 360 4.05 -9.02 -15.63
C VAL A 360 3.73 -8.39 -14.28
N ALA A 361 2.50 -8.58 -13.80
CA ALA A 361 1.98 -8.02 -12.55
C ALA A 361 1.53 -9.10 -11.54
N VAL A 362 2.19 -10.27 -11.61
CA VAL A 362 2.02 -11.39 -10.69
C VAL A 362 2.95 -11.25 -9.47
N ASP A 363 2.79 -12.14 -8.49
CA ASP A 363 3.69 -12.20 -7.33
C ASP A 363 5.13 -12.58 -7.75
N ALA A 364 6.09 -12.32 -6.86
CA ALA A 364 7.51 -12.52 -7.19
C ALA A 364 7.83 -13.98 -7.57
N PRO A 365 7.31 -15.02 -6.89
CA PRO A 365 7.62 -16.39 -7.28
C PRO A 365 7.04 -16.78 -8.65
N ALA A 366 5.81 -16.36 -8.98
CA ALA A 366 5.27 -16.62 -10.32
C ALA A 366 6.06 -15.85 -11.39
N ALA A 367 6.49 -14.61 -11.11
CA ALA A 367 7.33 -13.85 -12.03
C ALA A 367 8.68 -14.54 -12.28
N GLU A 368 9.33 -15.05 -11.22
CA GLU A 368 10.56 -15.83 -11.32
C GLU A 368 10.36 -17.10 -12.16
N GLN A 369 9.23 -17.80 -11.98
CA GLN A 369 8.90 -19.03 -12.69
C GLN A 369 8.61 -18.80 -14.18
N ILE A 370 7.67 -17.90 -14.52
CA ILE A 370 7.25 -17.73 -15.92
C ILE A 370 8.35 -17.13 -16.82
N THR A 371 9.36 -16.50 -16.23
CA THR A 371 10.49 -15.89 -16.95
C THR A 371 11.70 -16.81 -17.11
N GLU A 372 11.68 -18.03 -16.57
CA GLU A 372 12.80 -18.99 -16.61
C GLU A 372 13.36 -19.18 -18.03
N ALA A 373 12.47 -19.30 -19.03
CA ALA A 373 12.86 -19.47 -20.42
C ALA A 373 13.56 -18.26 -21.03
N LEU A 374 13.14 -17.03 -20.68
CA LEU A 374 13.81 -15.81 -21.08
C LEU A 374 15.20 -15.74 -20.46
N ARG A 375 15.32 -16.09 -19.18
CA ARG A 375 16.59 -16.13 -18.45
C ARG A 375 17.56 -17.14 -19.06
N ALA A 376 17.08 -18.35 -19.35
CA ALA A 376 17.87 -19.39 -20.01
C ALA A 376 18.36 -18.96 -21.42
N ALA A 377 17.63 -18.07 -22.09
CA ALA A 377 18.05 -17.47 -23.35
C ALA A 377 19.04 -16.29 -23.21
N GLY A 378 19.52 -16.00 -21.99
CA GLY A 378 20.50 -14.95 -21.73
C GLY A 378 19.91 -13.54 -21.61
N THR A 379 18.60 -13.42 -21.34
CA THR A 379 17.96 -12.12 -21.12
C THR A 379 18.47 -11.50 -19.82
N GLY A 380 18.94 -10.25 -19.89
CA GLY A 380 19.47 -9.52 -18.74
C GLY A 380 18.41 -8.79 -17.92
N GLY A 381 18.85 -7.74 -17.20
CA GLY A 381 17.99 -6.85 -16.44
C GLY A 381 17.14 -7.57 -15.40
N THR A 382 15.90 -7.13 -15.26
CA THR A 382 14.94 -7.67 -14.28
C THR A 382 14.75 -9.19 -14.43
N VAL A 383 14.78 -9.72 -15.65
CA VAL A 383 14.64 -11.18 -15.91
C VAL A 383 15.79 -11.98 -15.33
N ALA A 384 17.02 -11.49 -15.46
CA ALA A 384 18.19 -12.12 -14.87
C ALA A 384 18.20 -12.00 -13.35
N GLU A 385 17.85 -10.82 -12.83
CA GLU A 385 17.85 -10.53 -11.39
C GLU A 385 16.75 -11.27 -10.61
N LEU A 386 15.70 -11.75 -11.29
CA LEU A 386 14.70 -12.64 -10.69
C LEU A 386 15.27 -14.02 -10.33
N ASP A 387 16.46 -14.41 -10.80
CA ASP A 387 17.03 -15.71 -10.53
C ASP A 387 17.36 -15.94 -9.06
N GLY A 388 16.63 -16.85 -8.43
CA GLY A 388 16.82 -17.12 -7.02
C GLY A 388 16.29 -16.01 -6.12
N PHE A 389 15.57 -15.01 -6.65
CA PHE A 389 15.06 -13.92 -5.83
C PHE A 389 14.10 -14.44 -4.75
N THR A 390 13.26 -15.41 -5.10
CA THR A 390 12.33 -16.07 -4.18
C THR A 390 12.82 -17.46 -3.75
N THR A 391 13.50 -18.16 -4.66
CA THR A 391 13.90 -19.56 -4.47
C THR A 391 15.27 -19.73 -3.81
N SER A 392 16.06 -18.67 -3.58
CA SER A 392 17.26 -18.80 -2.74
C SER A 392 16.92 -18.68 -1.26
N PRO A 393 17.43 -19.57 -0.40
CA PRO A 393 17.29 -19.41 1.04
C PRO A 393 18.08 -18.17 1.54
N PRO A 394 17.68 -17.59 2.68
CA PRO A 394 18.45 -16.53 3.31
C PRO A 394 19.85 -17.04 3.70
N PRO A 395 20.86 -16.16 3.80
CA PRO A 395 22.18 -16.54 4.29
C PRO A 395 22.15 -17.01 5.76
N ASN A 396 23.13 -17.82 6.15
CA ASN A 396 23.17 -18.45 7.47
C ASN A 396 23.50 -17.43 8.57
N ASP A 397 24.44 -16.52 8.29
CA ASP A 397 25.01 -15.62 9.32
C ASP A 397 24.37 -14.22 9.31
N GLY A 398 23.48 -13.93 8.36
CA GLY A 398 22.73 -12.67 8.28
C GLY A 398 22.63 -12.08 6.87
N PRO A 399 21.87 -11.00 6.68
CA PRO A 399 21.48 -10.52 5.34
C PRO A 399 22.65 -9.89 4.56
N LEU A 400 23.69 -9.41 5.25
CA LEU A 400 24.89 -8.80 4.67
C LEU A 400 25.95 -9.84 4.24
N GLU A 401 25.71 -11.13 4.44
CA GLU A 401 26.63 -12.17 4.02
C GLU A 401 26.80 -12.18 2.49
N PRO A 402 28.04 -12.23 1.97
CA PRO A 402 28.29 -12.22 0.52
C PRO A 402 27.58 -13.36 -0.22
N GLY A 403 27.05 -13.06 -1.40
CA GLY A 403 26.25 -14.00 -2.20
C GLY A 403 26.91 -15.36 -2.47
N HIS A 404 28.23 -15.42 -2.61
CA HIS A 404 28.97 -16.67 -2.87
C HIS A 404 28.96 -17.66 -1.70
N ARG A 405 28.64 -17.21 -0.48
CA ARG A 405 28.50 -18.08 0.70
C ARG A 405 27.07 -18.59 0.91
N ARG A 406 26.11 -18.04 0.17
CA ARG A 406 24.71 -18.44 0.27
C ARG A 406 24.55 -19.90 -0.16
N PRO A 407 23.63 -20.66 0.48
CA PRO A 407 23.32 -22.00 0.05
C PRO A 407 22.88 -22.00 -1.42
N GLN A 408 23.42 -22.93 -2.20
CA GLN A 408 23.11 -23.06 -3.63
C GLN A 408 21.80 -23.84 -3.88
N THR A 409 21.27 -24.49 -2.85
CA THR A 409 20.00 -25.22 -2.91
C THR A 409 18.85 -24.25 -3.04
N ARG A 410 17.94 -24.49 -3.99
CA ARG A 410 16.69 -23.74 -4.10
C ARG A 410 15.66 -24.24 -3.10
N ARG A 411 14.82 -23.34 -2.60
CA ARG A 411 13.67 -23.59 -1.70
C ARG A 411 12.34 -23.49 -2.44
N ASP A 412 11.26 -24.03 -1.87
CA ASP A 412 9.89 -23.64 -2.23
C ASP A 412 9.55 -22.32 -1.52
N PRO A 413 9.36 -21.20 -2.26
CA PRO A 413 9.09 -19.88 -1.68
C PRO A 413 7.71 -19.77 -1.00
N TYR A 414 6.85 -20.78 -1.15
CA TYR A 414 5.53 -20.82 -0.54
C TYR A 414 5.45 -21.81 0.63
N ALA A 415 6.43 -22.70 0.82
CA ALA A 415 6.41 -23.69 1.89
C ALA A 415 6.70 -23.03 3.25
N MET A 416 5.79 -23.20 4.22
CA MET A 416 5.92 -22.60 5.57
C MET A 416 7.13 -23.14 6.35
N ASP A 417 7.61 -24.34 6.00
CA ASP A 417 8.77 -24.95 6.64
C ASP A 417 10.10 -24.38 6.12
N GLU A 418 10.13 -23.77 4.92
CA GLU A 418 11.35 -23.26 4.27
C GLU A 418 11.41 -21.71 4.20
N MET A 419 10.24 -21.04 4.24
CA MET A 419 10.13 -19.59 4.10
C MET A 419 9.86 -18.89 5.45
N GLY A 420 10.51 -17.74 5.64
CA GLY A 420 10.32 -16.87 6.80
C GLY A 420 10.73 -17.48 8.14
N ARG A 421 11.62 -18.48 8.15
CA ARG A 421 12.06 -19.19 9.38
C ARG A 421 13.01 -18.36 10.23
N VAL A 422 13.76 -17.46 9.60
CA VAL A 422 14.67 -16.52 10.27
C VAL A 422 14.17 -15.09 10.08
N PRO A 423 14.38 -14.18 11.05
CA PRO A 423 13.90 -12.79 10.95
C PRO A 423 14.49 -11.97 9.79
N TRP A 424 15.65 -12.36 9.26
CA TRP A 424 16.31 -11.73 8.11
C TRP A 424 16.04 -12.44 6.78
N ASP A 425 15.02 -13.30 6.73
CA ASP A 425 14.48 -13.74 5.45
C ASP A 425 13.65 -12.60 4.84
N ARG A 426 13.90 -12.28 3.58
CA ARG A 426 13.17 -11.22 2.88
C ARG A 426 11.70 -11.55 2.71
N PHE A 427 11.34 -12.84 2.69
CA PHE A 427 9.94 -13.28 2.64
C PHE A 427 9.53 -13.78 4.02
N GLN A 428 8.54 -13.12 4.61
CA GLN A 428 7.93 -13.47 5.88
C GLN A 428 6.46 -13.84 5.68
N THR A 429 5.83 -14.32 6.74
CA THR A 429 4.37 -14.53 6.77
C THR A 429 3.73 -13.39 7.55
N LEU A 430 2.87 -12.64 6.87
CA LEU A 430 1.93 -11.70 7.43
C LEU A 430 0.53 -12.17 7.02
N GLY A 431 -0.17 -12.79 7.95
CA GLY A 431 -1.53 -13.29 7.78
C GLY A 431 -2.44 -12.70 8.84
N GLY A 432 -3.72 -13.00 8.75
CA GLY A 432 -4.74 -12.44 9.61
C GLY A 432 -5.90 -13.40 9.82
N ILE A 433 -6.75 -13.00 10.75
CA ILE A 433 -7.93 -13.72 11.20
C ILE A 433 -9.07 -12.73 11.43
N GLN A 434 -10.27 -13.10 11.02
CA GLN A 434 -11.48 -12.30 11.20
C GLN A 434 -12.41 -12.98 12.21
N TYR A 435 -12.80 -12.26 13.26
CA TYR A 435 -13.77 -12.70 14.26
C TYR A 435 -15.12 -12.05 14.00
N TYR A 436 -16.19 -12.84 14.08
CA TYR A 436 -17.57 -12.40 13.89
C TYR A 436 -18.38 -12.61 15.15
N PHE A 437 -19.24 -11.65 15.45
CA PHE A 437 -19.96 -11.57 16.72
C PHE A 437 -21.45 -11.34 16.49
N ASP A 438 -22.27 -11.96 17.32
CA ASP A 438 -23.72 -11.72 17.40
C ASP A 438 -24.10 -10.52 18.27
N THR A 439 -23.13 -9.98 19.00
CA THR A 439 -23.25 -8.83 19.89
C THR A 439 -22.48 -7.65 19.33
N GLU A 440 -23.10 -6.46 19.33
CA GLU A 440 -22.43 -5.24 18.88
C GLU A 440 -21.36 -4.82 19.90
N PHE A 441 -20.12 -4.67 19.44
CA PHE A 441 -19.04 -4.07 20.21
C PHE A 441 -18.03 -3.42 19.27
N GLN A 442 -17.40 -2.35 19.76
CA GLN A 442 -16.38 -1.59 19.06
C GLN A 442 -15.27 -1.28 20.07
N LEU A 443 -14.06 -1.82 19.85
CA LEU A 443 -12.90 -1.50 20.69
C LEU A 443 -12.51 -0.03 20.56
N LEU A 444 -12.36 0.40 19.32
CA LEU A 444 -12.04 1.76 18.93
C LEU A 444 -12.58 2.00 17.52
N ARG A 445 -13.01 3.23 17.24
CA ARG A 445 -13.32 3.65 15.86
C ARG A 445 -12.04 3.99 15.09
N GLY A 446 -11.17 2.98 14.96
CA GLY A 446 -9.86 3.08 14.34
C GLY A 446 -9.03 1.84 14.63
N HIS A 447 -7.71 1.96 14.43
CA HIS A 447 -6.76 0.86 14.58
C HIS A 447 -6.34 0.65 16.03
N MET A 448 -6.26 -0.61 16.47
CA MET A 448 -5.76 -1.01 17.77
C MET A 448 -4.45 -1.79 17.62
N TYR A 449 -3.43 -1.39 18.38
CA TYR A 449 -2.15 -2.09 18.46
C TYR A 449 -1.99 -2.75 19.83
N TYR A 450 -1.65 -4.04 19.84
CA TYR A 450 -1.51 -4.80 21.07
C TYR A 450 -0.03 -4.97 21.43
N SER A 451 0.56 -3.96 22.08
CA SER A 451 1.95 -4.02 22.56
C SER A 451 2.12 -5.15 23.58
N GLY A 452 3.27 -5.81 23.56
CA GLY A 452 3.58 -6.95 24.43
C GLY A 452 2.90 -8.27 24.03
N THR A 453 2.17 -8.32 22.91
CA THR A 453 1.68 -9.59 22.35
C THR A 453 2.80 -10.32 21.63
N GLU A 454 2.90 -11.62 21.86
CA GLU A 454 3.99 -12.46 21.33
C GLU A 454 3.90 -12.57 19.81
N TRP A 455 2.69 -12.51 19.26
CA TRP A 455 2.43 -12.62 17.82
C TRP A 455 2.29 -11.26 17.11
N ALA A 456 2.68 -10.17 17.78
CA ALA A 456 2.67 -8.80 17.26
C ALA A 456 1.31 -8.41 16.63
N LEU A 457 0.26 -8.46 17.43
CA LEU A 457 -1.12 -8.33 16.96
C LEU A 457 -1.53 -6.87 16.74
N SER A 458 -2.31 -6.64 15.68
CA SER A 458 -3.05 -5.40 15.45
C SER A 458 -4.46 -5.70 14.96
N SER A 459 -5.43 -4.79 15.16
CA SER A 459 -6.80 -5.01 14.73
C SER A 459 -7.57 -3.76 14.35
N ILE A 460 -8.72 -3.96 13.70
CA ILE A 460 -9.71 -2.91 13.42
C ILE A 460 -11.14 -3.48 13.44
N ASN A 461 -12.05 -2.75 14.10
CA ASN A 461 -13.48 -3.01 14.05
C ASN A 461 -14.10 -2.26 12.86
N GLN A 462 -14.20 -2.92 11.71
CA GLN A 462 -14.55 -2.26 10.45
C GLN A 462 -16.03 -1.91 10.31
N HIS A 463 -16.92 -2.71 10.91
CA HIS A 463 -18.37 -2.48 10.84
C HIS A 463 -18.79 -1.08 11.34
N GLY A 464 -18.05 -0.48 12.29
CA GLY A 464 -18.29 0.90 12.76
C GLY A 464 -17.97 2.00 11.72
N LEU A 465 -17.31 1.64 10.63
CA LEU A 465 -16.95 2.51 9.51
C LEU A 465 -17.74 2.19 8.24
N TRP A 466 -18.39 1.02 8.19
CA TRP A 466 -19.23 0.61 7.07
C TRP A 466 -20.56 1.36 7.03
N GLU A 467 -20.93 1.85 5.85
CA GLU A 467 -22.18 2.54 5.58
C GLU A 467 -23.37 1.58 5.69
N ARG A 468 -23.22 0.36 5.16
CA ARG A 468 -24.21 -0.71 5.31
C ARG A 468 -23.75 -1.70 6.38
N ARG A 469 -24.04 -1.38 7.65
CA ARG A 469 -23.71 -2.24 8.79
C ARG A 469 -24.31 -3.65 8.68
N PRO A 470 -23.59 -4.71 9.13
CA PRO A 470 -24.09 -6.07 9.15
C PRO A 470 -25.24 -6.24 10.17
N THR A 471 -26.17 -7.15 9.90
CA THR A 471 -27.26 -7.49 10.83
C THR A 471 -27.40 -9.00 10.99
N LEU A 472 -27.81 -9.47 12.18
CA LEU A 472 -28.02 -10.92 12.42
C LEU A 472 -28.92 -11.57 11.37
N ALA A 473 -30.03 -10.91 11.02
CA ALA A 473 -31.00 -11.46 10.08
C ALA A 473 -30.46 -11.60 8.65
N ARG A 474 -29.59 -10.68 8.22
CA ARG A 474 -29.06 -10.63 6.85
C ARG A 474 -27.72 -11.34 6.70
N ASP A 475 -26.86 -11.22 7.71
CA ASP A 475 -25.43 -11.55 7.65
C ASP A 475 -24.99 -12.59 8.69
N GLY A 476 -25.87 -12.96 9.63
CA GLY A 476 -25.52 -13.88 10.73
C GLY A 476 -24.54 -13.31 11.76
N HIS A 477 -24.19 -12.03 11.67
CA HIS A 477 -23.35 -11.29 12.62
C HIS A 477 -23.73 -9.80 12.63
N VAL A 478 -23.29 -9.07 13.65
CA VAL A 478 -23.46 -7.60 13.79
C VAL A 478 -22.14 -6.85 13.93
N SER A 479 -21.06 -7.55 14.30
CA SER A 479 -19.72 -6.97 14.40
C SER A 479 -18.69 -7.92 13.80
N VAL A 480 -17.65 -7.33 13.22
CA VAL A 480 -16.46 -8.00 12.70
C VAL A 480 -15.22 -7.29 13.24
N LEU A 481 -14.25 -8.09 13.69
CA LEU A 481 -12.91 -7.67 14.10
C LEU A 481 -11.89 -8.37 13.20
N SER A 482 -11.22 -7.62 12.33
CA SER A 482 -10.09 -8.12 11.55
C SER A 482 -8.81 -7.92 12.36
N VAL A 483 -7.98 -8.95 12.43
CA VAL A 483 -6.73 -8.97 13.19
C VAL A 483 -5.59 -9.42 12.29
N ASP A 484 -4.46 -8.72 12.38
CA ASP A 484 -3.21 -9.09 11.73
C ASP A 484 -2.26 -9.75 12.72
N ILE A 485 -1.55 -10.76 12.24
CA ILE A 485 -0.55 -11.53 12.96
C ILE A 485 0.81 -11.16 12.34
N GLY A 486 1.55 -10.27 13.02
CA GLY A 486 2.82 -9.73 12.55
C GLY A 486 4.03 -10.62 12.79
N ASP A 487 3.92 -11.63 13.67
CA ASP A 487 5.00 -12.56 13.98
C ASP A 487 4.52 -14.02 14.05
N PHE A 488 4.89 -14.80 13.02
CA PHE A 488 4.58 -16.23 12.91
C PHE A 488 5.66 -17.15 13.51
N ASN A 489 6.73 -16.59 14.07
CA ASN A 489 7.91 -17.33 14.55
C ASN A 489 8.01 -17.36 16.08
N THR A 490 7.58 -16.30 16.75
CA THR A 490 7.67 -16.20 18.20
C THR A 490 6.73 -17.21 18.88
N PRO A 491 7.26 -18.14 19.72
CA PRO A 491 6.44 -19.08 20.46
C PRO A 491 5.54 -18.38 21.49
N SER A 492 4.31 -18.87 21.66
CA SER A 492 3.43 -18.47 22.76
C SER A 492 3.90 -19.07 24.08
N ARG A 493 3.88 -18.28 25.16
CA ARG A 493 4.12 -18.78 26.53
C ARG A 493 2.97 -19.57 27.11
N HIS A 494 1.77 -19.45 26.54
CA HIS A 494 0.55 -20.07 27.06
C HIS A 494 0.16 -21.32 26.27
N LEU A 495 0.24 -21.26 24.95
CA LEU A 495 -0.08 -22.39 24.09
C LEU A 495 1.13 -23.32 23.96
N LEU A 496 1.08 -24.45 24.65
CA LEU A 496 2.18 -25.43 24.70
C LEU A 496 1.89 -26.64 23.81
N ASP A 497 2.95 -27.22 23.23
CA ASP A 497 2.92 -28.51 22.55
C ASP A 497 2.89 -29.68 23.56
N GLU A 498 2.79 -30.91 23.05
CA GLU A 498 2.76 -32.14 23.86
C GLU A 498 4.02 -32.33 24.73
N SER A 499 5.12 -31.64 24.39
CA SER A 499 6.38 -31.65 25.14
C SER A 499 6.54 -30.47 26.11
N GLY A 500 5.50 -29.64 26.25
CA GLY A 500 5.51 -28.47 27.12
C GLY A 500 6.26 -27.26 26.56
N ARG A 501 6.59 -27.23 25.26
CA ARG A 501 7.24 -26.09 24.60
C ARG A 501 6.20 -25.16 24.00
N GLY A 502 6.45 -23.85 24.03
CA GLY A 502 5.57 -22.88 23.39
C GLY A 502 5.42 -23.12 21.88
N LYS A 503 4.20 -22.93 21.36
CA LYS A 503 3.89 -23.04 19.93
C LYS A 503 3.92 -21.67 19.26
N ALA A 504 4.60 -21.56 18.12
CA ALA A 504 4.51 -20.40 17.25
C ALA A 504 3.27 -20.51 16.35
N ALA A 505 2.74 -19.40 15.84
CA ALA A 505 1.53 -19.40 15.01
C ALA A 505 1.64 -20.34 13.78
N ARG A 506 2.84 -20.47 13.18
CA ARG A 506 3.08 -21.39 12.05
C ARG A 506 2.93 -22.87 12.39
N ASP A 507 3.11 -23.24 13.66
CA ASP A 507 3.02 -24.62 14.15
C ASP A 507 1.64 -24.92 14.76
N CYS A 508 0.71 -23.98 14.65
CA CYS A 508 -0.65 -24.07 15.18
C CYS A 508 -1.65 -24.50 14.09
N THR A 509 -2.68 -25.21 14.52
CA THR A 509 -3.91 -25.43 13.74
C THR A 509 -4.74 -24.14 13.66
N ALA A 510 -5.73 -24.08 12.77
CA ALA A 510 -6.58 -22.89 12.64
C ALA A 510 -7.30 -22.53 13.96
N ASP A 511 -7.80 -23.52 14.69
CA ASP A 511 -8.52 -23.34 15.96
C ASP A 511 -7.57 -22.85 17.07
N GLU A 512 -6.33 -23.35 17.09
CA GLU A 512 -5.30 -22.90 18.03
C GLU A 512 -4.89 -21.45 17.75
N ILE A 513 -4.71 -21.08 16.48
CA ILE A 513 -4.45 -19.68 16.08
C ILE A 513 -5.59 -18.79 16.58
N ALA A 514 -6.84 -19.18 16.30
CA ALA A 514 -8.02 -18.40 16.70
C ALA A 514 -8.11 -18.22 18.22
N THR A 515 -7.90 -19.28 18.98
CA THR A 515 -8.01 -19.22 20.43
C THR A 515 -6.87 -18.41 21.05
N GLU A 516 -5.64 -18.59 20.57
CA GLU A 516 -4.47 -17.92 21.13
C GLU A 516 -4.39 -16.43 20.74
N VAL A 517 -4.75 -16.07 19.50
CA VAL A 517 -4.88 -14.65 19.11
C VAL A 517 -5.93 -13.96 19.98
N TRP A 518 -7.11 -14.57 20.15
CA TRP A 518 -8.16 -13.98 20.99
C TRP A 518 -7.72 -13.83 22.44
N ARG A 519 -7.05 -14.86 23.00
CA ARG A 519 -6.48 -14.82 24.36
C ARG A 519 -5.47 -13.68 24.52
N GLN A 520 -4.55 -13.51 23.56
CA GLN A 520 -3.57 -12.42 23.60
C GLN A 520 -4.23 -11.03 23.51
N ILE A 521 -5.27 -10.88 22.69
CA ILE A 521 -6.07 -9.64 22.63
C ILE A 521 -6.73 -9.34 23.98
N VAL A 522 -7.42 -10.32 24.56
CA VAL A 522 -8.09 -10.17 25.87
C VAL A 522 -7.05 -9.82 26.94
N TRP A 523 -5.94 -10.55 27.00
CA TRP A 523 -4.84 -10.28 27.92
C TRP A 523 -4.30 -8.86 27.77
N ALA A 524 -4.04 -8.40 26.54
CA ALA A 524 -3.49 -7.09 26.28
C ALA A 524 -4.46 -5.95 26.68
N LEU A 525 -5.77 -6.20 26.63
CA LEU A 525 -6.79 -5.21 27.00
C LEU A 525 -7.10 -5.18 28.51
N THR A 526 -6.94 -6.31 29.21
CA THR A 526 -7.45 -6.48 30.60
C THR A 526 -6.36 -6.70 31.64
N SER A 527 -5.14 -7.07 31.23
CA SER A 527 -4.03 -7.49 32.11
C SER A 527 -4.32 -8.71 33.01
N ASP A 528 -5.49 -9.34 32.90
CA ASP A 528 -5.88 -10.58 33.59
C ASP A 528 -6.94 -11.31 32.76
N VAL A 529 -6.70 -12.58 32.41
CA VAL A 529 -7.67 -13.41 31.66
C VAL A 529 -8.74 -14.04 32.58
N ASP A 530 -8.46 -14.13 33.89
CA ASP A 530 -9.28 -14.84 34.88
C ASP A 530 -10.27 -13.93 35.63
N ASN A 531 -10.01 -12.62 35.72
CA ASN A 531 -10.96 -11.64 36.26
C ASN A 531 -11.60 -10.78 35.16
N VAL A 532 -12.90 -11.00 34.95
CA VAL A 532 -13.84 -10.07 34.30
C VAL A 532 -13.62 -9.85 32.79
N ALA A 533 -13.07 -10.83 32.06
CA ALA A 533 -13.08 -10.81 30.60
C ALA A 533 -14.52 -10.82 30.02
N GLU A 534 -15.45 -11.55 30.66
CA GLU A 534 -16.84 -11.69 30.19
C GLU A 534 -17.71 -10.44 30.34
N ALA A 535 -17.39 -9.54 31.27
CA ALA A 535 -18.18 -8.32 31.45
C ALA A 535 -17.73 -7.17 30.52
N LEU A 536 -16.54 -7.29 29.91
CA LEU A 536 -15.92 -6.23 29.11
C LEU A 536 -15.84 -6.55 27.61
N MET A 537 -15.72 -7.83 27.23
CA MET A 537 -15.53 -8.25 25.83
C MET A 537 -16.52 -9.37 25.43
N PRO A 538 -17.28 -9.22 24.33
CA PRO A 538 -18.14 -10.30 23.86
C PRO A 538 -17.31 -11.47 23.33
N TRP A 539 -17.84 -12.68 23.44
CA TRP A 539 -17.17 -13.87 22.93
C TRP A 539 -17.35 -14.00 21.40
N PRO A 540 -16.31 -14.37 20.63
CA PRO A 540 -16.47 -14.59 19.20
C PRO A 540 -17.43 -15.74 18.92
N THR A 541 -18.28 -15.56 17.91
CA THR A 541 -19.26 -16.56 17.49
C THR A 541 -18.70 -17.45 16.39
N TRP A 542 -18.05 -16.82 15.41
CA TRP A 542 -17.41 -17.44 14.26
C TRP A 542 -16.04 -16.80 14.01
N TYR A 543 -15.18 -17.51 13.30
CA TYR A 543 -13.97 -16.92 12.74
C TYR A 543 -13.65 -17.47 11.35
N ALA A 544 -12.85 -16.72 10.60
CA ALA A 544 -12.25 -17.15 9.35
C ALA A 544 -10.76 -16.81 9.38
N LEU A 545 -9.91 -17.75 8.99
CA LEU A 545 -8.49 -17.50 8.76
C LEU A 545 -8.26 -17.06 7.32
N ASP A 546 -7.22 -16.27 7.06
CA ASP A 546 -6.89 -15.91 5.68
C ASP A 546 -6.61 -17.12 4.79
N ARG A 547 -7.25 -17.12 3.61
CA ARG A 547 -7.14 -18.23 2.64
C ARG A 547 -5.74 -18.44 2.06
N GLY A 548 -4.85 -17.45 2.18
CA GLY A 548 -3.45 -17.60 1.79
C GLY A 548 -2.71 -18.63 2.64
N LEU A 549 -3.19 -18.90 3.87
CA LEU A 549 -2.66 -19.91 4.77
C LEU A 549 -3.33 -21.25 4.47
N VAL A 550 -2.59 -22.14 3.82
CA VAL A 550 -3.04 -23.50 3.53
C VAL A 550 -2.61 -24.42 4.67
N MET A 551 -3.60 -24.96 5.36
CA MET A 551 -3.42 -25.85 6.51
C MET A 551 -3.24 -27.31 6.06
N GLY A 552 -2.48 -28.08 6.83
CA GLY A 552 -2.23 -29.48 6.54
C GLY A 552 -3.39 -30.39 6.94
N GLY A 553 -3.74 -31.37 6.11
CA GLY A 553 -4.68 -32.45 6.43
C GLY A 553 -6.16 -32.06 6.47
N GLY A 554 -7.02 -32.90 5.89
CA GLY A 554 -8.47 -32.68 5.81
C GLY A 554 -8.90 -31.68 4.73
N PRO A 555 -10.21 -31.61 4.43
CA PRO A 555 -10.76 -30.64 3.48
C PRO A 555 -10.81 -29.21 4.08
N GLY A 556 -10.94 -28.19 3.22
CA GLY A 556 -11.17 -26.80 3.64
C GLY A 556 -9.95 -26.13 4.28
N GLN A 557 -10.13 -25.47 5.44
CA GLN A 557 -9.01 -24.95 6.25
C GLN A 557 -8.38 -26.02 7.14
N GLY A 558 -8.70 -27.31 6.91
CA GLY A 558 -8.01 -28.45 7.49
C GLY A 558 -8.05 -28.53 9.02
N HIS A 559 -7.24 -29.45 9.55
CA HIS A 559 -7.10 -29.68 11.01
C HIS A 559 -5.64 -29.70 11.49
N GLY A 560 -4.66 -29.60 10.61
CA GLY A 560 -3.23 -29.56 10.95
C GLY A 560 -2.64 -28.16 10.92
N LYS A 561 -1.31 -28.07 11.07
CA LYS A 561 -0.57 -26.80 11.03
C LYS A 561 -0.56 -26.15 9.65
N ALA A 562 -0.22 -24.87 9.55
CA ALA A 562 0.04 -24.22 8.27
C ALA A 562 1.22 -24.90 7.56
N VAL A 563 1.02 -25.35 6.32
CA VAL A 563 2.06 -26.02 5.50
C VAL A 563 2.51 -25.17 4.32
N ARG A 564 1.64 -24.27 3.83
CA ARG A 564 1.95 -23.39 2.70
C ARG A 564 1.32 -22.01 2.92
N ASN A 565 2.03 -20.97 2.55
CA ASN A 565 1.53 -19.60 2.48
C ASN A 565 1.60 -19.16 1.01
N GLU A 566 0.45 -19.02 0.36
CA GLU A 566 0.33 -18.60 -1.04
C GLU A 566 0.57 -17.09 -1.25
N THR A 567 0.81 -16.37 -0.16
CA THR A 567 0.94 -14.92 -0.11
C THR A 567 2.18 -14.52 0.67
N PRO A 568 3.38 -14.89 0.19
CA PRO A 568 4.63 -14.53 0.87
C PRO A 568 4.78 -13.00 0.91
N TYR A 569 5.06 -12.47 2.09
CA TYR A 569 5.14 -11.03 2.33
C TYR A 569 6.59 -10.56 2.28
N LEU A 570 6.92 -9.69 1.31
CA LEU A 570 8.27 -9.15 1.17
C LEU A 570 8.51 -8.07 2.23
N VAL A 571 9.51 -8.29 3.08
CA VAL A 571 9.96 -7.36 4.12
C VAL A 571 11.29 -6.73 3.67
N PRO A 572 11.39 -5.38 3.65
CA PRO A 572 12.65 -4.69 3.36
C PRO A 572 13.68 -4.93 4.47
N ILE A 573 14.70 -5.73 4.18
CA ILE A 573 15.79 -6.05 5.12
C ILE A 573 17.09 -5.33 4.75
N VAL A 574 17.97 -5.20 5.74
CA VAL A 574 19.29 -4.57 5.62
C VAL A 574 20.07 -5.11 4.43
N GLY A 575 20.52 -4.22 3.54
CA GLY A 575 21.35 -4.55 2.39
C GLY A 575 20.66 -5.27 1.24
N ASP A 576 19.33 -5.49 1.31
CA ASP A 576 18.64 -6.29 0.31
C ASP A 576 18.14 -5.51 -0.91
N TRP A 577 18.22 -4.18 -0.86
CA TRP A 577 17.78 -3.32 -1.97
C TRP A 577 18.46 -3.69 -3.30
N GLU A 578 19.75 -4.00 -3.28
CA GLU A 578 20.49 -4.39 -4.49
C GLU A 578 20.03 -5.74 -5.06
N ASN A 579 19.55 -6.65 -4.20
CA ASN A 579 19.02 -7.94 -4.65
C ASN A 579 17.57 -7.84 -5.15
N ARG A 580 16.93 -6.67 -5.02
CA ARG A 580 15.57 -6.45 -5.51
C ARG A 580 15.60 -6.25 -7.03
N PRO A 581 14.86 -7.01 -7.83
CA PRO A 581 14.97 -6.93 -9.28
C PRO A 581 14.48 -5.59 -9.85
N GLY A 582 15.14 -5.16 -10.91
CA GLY A 582 14.85 -3.96 -11.68
C GLY A 582 15.77 -2.78 -11.38
N PRO A 583 15.67 -1.73 -12.22
CA PRO A 583 16.41 -0.48 -12.02
C PRO A 583 15.84 0.32 -10.84
N ASP A 584 16.59 1.31 -10.36
CA ASP A 584 16.07 2.28 -9.38
C ASP A 584 14.82 3.00 -9.91
N PRO A 585 13.89 3.38 -9.02
CA PRO A 585 12.69 4.10 -9.40
C PRO A 585 13.04 5.46 -10.02
N TRP A 586 12.20 5.90 -10.95
CA TRP A 586 12.45 7.10 -11.75
C TRP A 586 11.25 8.04 -11.78
N ASN A 587 11.49 9.32 -11.54
CA ASN A 587 10.47 10.36 -11.63
C ASN A 587 10.62 11.15 -12.94
N PRO A 588 9.59 11.21 -13.81
CA PRO A 588 9.62 12.00 -15.05
C PRO A 588 9.90 13.50 -14.88
N HIS A 589 9.62 14.06 -13.70
CA HIS A 589 9.91 15.46 -13.37
C HIS A 589 11.38 15.71 -13.03
N GLY A 590 12.18 14.67 -12.79
CA GLY A 590 13.52 14.83 -12.24
C GLY A 590 13.53 15.16 -10.73
N GLY A 591 14.72 15.47 -10.19
CA GLY A 591 14.91 15.84 -8.78
C GLY A 591 14.89 14.67 -7.77
N SER A 592 14.66 13.44 -8.22
CA SER A 592 14.75 12.23 -7.39
C SER A 592 16.11 11.57 -7.56
N TRP A 593 16.64 10.98 -6.49
CA TRP A 593 17.88 10.21 -6.58
C TRP A 593 17.63 8.89 -7.33
N GLY A 594 18.54 8.53 -8.23
CA GLY A 594 18.49 7.27 -8.97
C GLY A 594 19.70 7.09 -9.86
N THR A 595 19.88 5.88 -10.38
CA THR A 595 20.99 5.50 -11.27
C THR A 595 20.53 5.48 -12.73
N ARG A 596 21.43 5.83 -13.66
CA ARG A 596 21.22 5.72 -15.11
C ARG A 596 22.37 4.90 -15.70
N PRO A 597 22.12 3.95 -16.60
CA PRO A 597 23.20 3.18 -17.21
C PRO A 597 24.05 4.10 -18.09
N THR A 598 25.37 3.87 -18.06
CA THR A 598 26.28 4.49 -19.04
C THR A 598 25.86 4.09 -20.45
N GLU A 599 26.29 4.85 -21.46
CA GLU A 599 25.98 4.50 -22.85
C GLU A 599 26.50 3.10 -23.23
N GLU A 600 27.71 2.74 -22.75
CA GLU A 600 28.31 1.43 -22.99
C GLU A 600 27.45 0.30 -22.40
N THR A 601 27.11 0.38 -21.12
CA THR A 601 26.27 -0.62 -20.45
C THR A 601 24.88 -0.70 -21.09
N TRP A 602 24.31 0.44 -21.46
CA TRP A 602 23.01 0.49 -22.14
C TRP A 602 23.05 -0.18 -23.52
N LEU A 603 24.10 0.04 -24.31
CA LEU A 603 24.28 -0.61 -25.62
C LEU A 603 24.51 -2.11 -25.48
N GLU A 604 25.26 -2.54 -24.47
CA GLU A 604 25.45 -3.94 -24.15
C GLU A 604 24.12 -4.61 -23.78
N ASP A 605 23.36 -3.99 -22.87
CA ASP A 605 22.01 -4.43 -22.48
C ASP A 605 21.10 -4.59 -23.70
N LEU A 606 21.04 -3.56 -24.53
CA LEU A 606 20.18 -3.52 -25.70
C LEU A 606 20.56 -4.58 -26.75
N ARG A 607 21.86 -4.70 -27.05
CA ARG A 607 22.32 -5.53 -28.17
C ARG A 607 22.49 -6.99 -27.78
N GLN A 608 23.03 -7.26 -26.60
CA GLN A 608 23.44 -8.60 -26.16
C GLN A 608 22.44 -9.23 -25.19
N ARG A 609 21.84 -8.43 -24.30
CA ARG A 609 20.96 -8.95 -23.24
C ARG A 609 19.47 -8.73 -23.50
N ASN A 610 19.11 -8.13 -24.64
CA ASN A 610 17.75 -7.84 -25.07
C ASN A 610 16.95 -7.00 -24.05
N VAL A 611 17.62 -6.02 -23.44
CA VAL A 611 17.02 -5.09 -22.47
C VAL A 611 17.11 -3.67 -22.99
N TRP A 612 15.98 -3.01 -23.13
CA TRP A 612 15.90 -1.59 -23.45
C TRP A 612 15.48 -0.80 -22.20
N GLN A 613 16.00 0.41 -22.05
CA GLN A 613 15.60 1.38 -21.03
C GLN A 613 15.67 2.78 -21.64
N ALA A 614 14.80 3.72 -21.24
CA ALA A 614 14.95 5.10 -21.68
C ALA A 614 16.28 5.71 -21.16
N ARG A 615 16.92 6.57 -21.95
CA ARG A 615 18.23 7.17 -21.62
C ARG A 615 18.17 8.09 -20.39
N HIS A 616 17.00 8.64 -20.08
CA HIS A 616 16.75 9.43 -18.87
C HIS A 616 16.48 8.59 -17.60
N GLY A 617 16.53 7.26 -17.69
CA GLY A 617 16.14 6.33 -16.61
C GLY A 617 14.67 5.90 -16.73
N GLY A 618 14.25 4.96 -15.89
CA GLY A 618 12.91 4.35 -15.95
C GLY A 618 12.94 2.83 -15.84
N TYR A 619 11.79 2.18 -15.90
CA TYR A 619 11.75 0.71 -15.93
C TYR A 619 12.25 0.15 -17.27
N GLN A 620 12.75 -1.08 -17.22
CA GLN A 620 13.29 -1.79 -18.37
C GLN A 620 12.19 -2.50 -19.18
N VAL A 621 12.37 -2.55 -20.50
CA VAL A 621 11.57 -3.34 -21.44
C VAL A 621 12.42 -4.45 -22.01
N HIS A 622 12.00 -5.70 -21.84
CA HIS A 622 12.74 -6.89 -22.24
C HIS A 622 12.15 -7.44 -23.54
N HIS A 623 13.01 -7.81 -24.49
CA HIS A 623 12.61 -8.35 -25.81
C HIS A 623 11.49 -7.53 -26.48
N ASN A 624 11.66 -6.21 -26.47
CA ASN A 624 10.74 -5.23 -27.05
C ASN A 624 9.28 -5.28 -26.58
N SER A 625 8.97 -5.99 -25.48
CA SER A 625 7.57 -6.30 -25.13
C SER A 625 7.29 -6.48 -23.65
N VAL A 626 8.23 -6.99 -22.85
CA VAL A 626 7.95 -7.38 -21.46
C VAL A 626 8.41 -6.32 -20.45
N VAL A 627 7.50 -5.86 -19.60
CA VAL A 627 7.77 -4.99 -18.45
C VAL A 627 7.23 -5.61 -17.17
N PHE A 628 7.81 -5.25 -16.03
CA PHE A 628 7.45 -5.80 -14.72
C PHE A 628 6.83 -4.73 -13.82
N ALA A 629 5.82 -5.13 -13.04
CA ALA A 629 5.19 -4.31 -12.03
C ALA A 629 4.80 -5.19 -10.83
N GLY A 630 4.82 -4.64 -9.63
CA GLY A 630 4.47 -5.39 -8.43
C GLY A 630 5.12 -4.82 -7.18
N THR A 631 4.68 -5.28 -6.01
CA THR A 631 5.24 -4.87 -4.73
C THR A 631 6.69 -5.30 -4.51
N TRP A 632 7.23 -6.15 -5.40
CA TRP A 632 8.61 -6.63 -5.35
C TRP A 632 9.56 -5.85 -6.27
N THR A 633 9.08 -4.98 -7.17
CA THR A 633 9.97 -4.13 -7.98
C THR A 633 10.45 -2.92 -7.19
N LYS A 634 11.60 -2.34 -7.52
CA LYS A 634 12.11 -1.14 -6.82
C LYS A 634 11.19 0.08 -7.03
N THR A 635 10.71 0.66 -5.93
CA THR A 635 9.81 1.84 -5.89
C THR A 635 10.31 2.87 -4.88
N PHE A 636 9.94 4.15 -5.03
CA PHE A 636 10.18 5.18 -4.01
C PHE A 636 9.45 4.85 -2.72
N THR A 637 8.28 4.21 -2.81
CA THR A 637 7.52 3.73 -1.64
C THR A 637 8.29 2.67 -0.83
N ARG A 638 9.11 1.83 -1.48
CA ARG A 638 9.96 0.75 -0.92
C ARG A 638 9.24 -0.39 -0.19
N MET A 639 8.10 -0.14 0.45
CA MET A 639 7.32 -1.13 1.20
C MET A 639 6.43 -2.01 0.32
N THR A 640 6.09 -3.19 0.83
CA THR A 640 5.04 -4.04 0.26
C THR A 640 3.68 -3.43 0.60
N SER A 641 3.14 -2.63 -0.32
CA SER A 641 1.88 -1.92 -0.12
C SER A 641 1.08 -1.75 -1.40
N MET A 642 -0.20 -1.38 -1.28
CA MET A 642 -1.03 -0.99 -2.43
C MET A 642 -0.42 0.20 -3.17
N GLU A 643 0.21 1.12 -2.44
CA GLU A 643 0.88 2.28 -3.02
C GLU A 643 2.08 1.91 -3.88
N ALA A 644 2.96 1.02 -3.39
CA ALA A 644 4.09 0.53 -4.18
C ALA A 644 3.64 -0.28 -5.40
N ALA A 645 2.56 -1.07 -5.28
CA ALA A 645 1.96 -1.78 -6.41
C ALA A 645 1.42 -0.80 -7.46
N CYS A 646 0.76 0.28 -7.04
CA CYS A 646 0.26 1.32 -7.93
C CYS A 646 1.44 2.09 -8.58
N GLU A 647 2.46 2.45 -7.81
CA GLU A 647 3.64 3.17 -8.29
C GLU A 647 4.40 2.35 -9.34
N SER A 648 4.72 1.08 -9.06
CA SER A 648 5.43 0.19 -9.99
C SER A 648 4.69 0.00 -11.31
N ALA A 649 3.36 -0.11 -11.28
CA ALA A 649 2.55 -0.17 -12.49
C ALA A 649 2.66 1.11 -13.33
N ARG A 650 2.69 2.28 -12.69
CA ARG A 650 2.89 3.57 -13.39
C ARG A 650 4.27 3.68 -14.01
N HIS A 651 5.32 3.19 -13.33
CA HIS A 651 6.65 3.07 -13.92
C HIS A 651 6.66 2.16 -15.14
N ALA A 652 6.00 1.00 -15.07
CA ALA A 652 5.88 0.06 -16.19
C ALA A 652 5.15 0.68 -17.39
N VAL A 653 4.06 1.43 -17.15
CA VAL A 653 3.34 2.14 -18.21
C VAL A 653 4.21 3.24 -18.82
N ASN A 654 4.93 4.02 -18.02
CA ASN A 654 5.85 5.04 -18.53
C ASN A 654 6.95 4.43 -19.41
N ALA A 655 7.49 3.27 -19.02
CA ALA A 655 8.45 2.53 -19.85
C ALA A 655 7.84 2.05 -21.18
N ILE A 656 6.57 1.60 -21.19
CA ILE A 656 5.86 1.25 -22.44
C ILE A 656 5.71 2.47 -23.35
N LEU A 657 5.35 3.63 -22.80
CA LEU A 657 5.18 4.86 -23.59
C LEU A 657 6.50 5.30 -24.24
N ASP A 658 7.60 5.27 -23.49
CA ASP A 658 8.91 5.62 -24.03
C ASP A 658 9.40 4.61 -25.05
N HIS A 659 9.22 3.32 -24.78
CA HIS A 659 9.59 2.28 -25.73
C HIS A 659 8.76 2.37 -27.01
N TYR A 660 7.48 2.71 -26.91
CA TYR A 660 6.61 2.91 -28.07
C TYR A 660 7.14 4.05 -28.96
N ILE A 661 7.54 5.18 -28.36
CA ILE A 661 8.15 6.32 -29.06
C ILE A 661 9.48 5.91 -29.72
N TRP A 662 10.32 5.17 -29.00
CA TRP A 662 11.59 4.67 -29.52
C TRP A 662 11.40 3.72 -30.71
N VAL A 663 10.47 2.77 -30.64
CA VAL A 663 10.15 1.89 -31.77
C VAL A 663 9.56 2.67 -32.95
N ALA A 664 8.62 3.59 -32.69
CA ALA A 664 7.95 4.38 -33.72
C ALA A 664 8.89 5.36 -34.43
N SER A 665 9.99 5.77 -33.79
CA SER A 665 11.04 6.61 -34.38
C SER A 665 12.14 5.83 -35.11
N GLY A 666 11.95 4.52 -35.35
CA GLY A 666 12.98 3.67 -35.98
C GLY A 666 14.21 3.48 -35.10
N GLY A 667 14.04 3.54 -33.78
CA GLY A 667 15.11 3.40 -32.79
C GLY A 667 16.00 4.63 -32.64
N THR A 668 15.56 5.80 -33.12
CA THR A 668 16.35 7.05 -33.10
C THR A 668 16.10 7.95 -31.89
N ASP A 669 15.05 7.69 -31.10
CA ASP A 669 14.80 8.43 -29.85
C ASP A 669 15.83 8.06 -28.76
N HIS A 670 16.82 8.94 -28.58
CA HIS A 670 17.86 8.82 -27.55
C HIS A 670 17.81 9.96 -26.53
N ARG A 671 16.63 10.55 -26.30
CA ARG A 671 16.48 11.70 -25.40
C ARG A 671 17.02 11.40 -23.99
N GLU A 672 17.99 12.20 -23.56
CA GLU A 672 18.61 12.08 -22.23
C GLU A 672 17.79 12.72 -21.11
N ASN A 673 16.79 13.51 -21.48
CA ASN A 673 15.84 14.17 -20.60
C ASN A 673 14.42 14.00 -21.15
N THR A 674 13.42 14.22 -20.30
CA THR A 674 12.02 14.23 -20.71
C THR A 674 11.70 15.47 -21.57
N THR A 675 10.45 15.58 -22.03
CA THR A 675 10.02 16.53 -23.06
C THR A 675 10.08 18.01 -22.67
N LEU A 676 10.26 18.36 -21.38
CA LEU A 676 10.32 19.75 -20.92
C LEU A 676 11.46 19.94 -19.89
N ASP A 677 12.28 20.98 -20.08
CA ASP A 677 13.31 21.40 -19.12
C ASP A 677 12.65 22.27 -18.02
N TRP A 678 12.34 21.66 -16.87
CA TRP A 678 11.81 22.36 -15.71
C TRP A 678 12.95 22.68 -14.73
N ARG A 679 13.18 23.97 -14.47
CA ARG A 679 14.08 24.39 -13.37
C ARG A 679 13.29 24.56 -12.09
N PHE A 680 13.55 23.71 -11.11
CA PHE A 680 12.97 23.82 -9.78
C PHE A 680 13.92 24.59 -8.84
N PRO A 681 13.41 25.48 -7.97
CA PRO A 681 14.22 26.01 -6.88
C PRO A 681 14.77 24.87 -6.02
N TYR A 682 16.09 24.81 -5.84
CA TYR A 682 16.81 23.77 -5.11
C TYR A 682 16.74 22.35 -5.70
N ASP A 683 16.42 22.19 -6.99
CA ASP A 683 16.27 20.90 -7.68
C ASP A 683 15.11 20.00 -7.17
N PHE A 684 14.15 20.56 -6.41
CA PHE A 684 13.00 19.82 -5.88
C PHE A 684 11.65 20.38 -6.37
N LEU A 685 10.78 19.51 -6.90
CA LEU A 685 9.37 19.84 -7.15
C LEU A 685 8.61 19.91 -5.80
N ASP A 686 8.03 21.06 -5.45
CA ASP A 686 7.04 21.13 -4.36
C ASP A 686 5.74 20.48 -4.80
N GLN A 687 5.59 19.21 -4.46
CA GLN A 687 4.39 18.45 -4.75
C GLN A 687 3.30 18.66 -3.69
N GLY A 688 3.60 19.41 -2.61
CA GLY A 688 2.80 19.57 -1.39
C GLY A 688 1.32 19.88 -1.63
N TYR A 689 1.02 20.65 -2.67
CA TYR A 689 -0.29 21.25 -2.89
C TYR A 689 -0.78 21.28 -4.35
N SER A 690 0.01 20.77 -5.29
CA SER A 690 -0.33 20.84 -6.72
C SER A 690 -1.05 19.57 -7.21
N SER A 691 -2.05 19.75 -8.09
CA SER A 691 -2.58 18.67 -8.91
C SER A 691 -1.44 17.94 -9.62
N PRO A 692 -1.51 16.61 -9.81
CA PRO A 692 -0.44 15.86 -10.45
C PRO A 692 -0.18 16.42 -11.86
N VAL A 693 0.91 17.17 -12.02
CA VAL A 693 1.35 17.66 -13.32
C VAL A 693 1.78 16.43 -14.10
N ARG A 694 1.11 16.09 -15.18
CA ARG A 694 1.52 14.98 -16.04
C ARG A 694 2.35 15.54 -17.18
N MET A 695 3.53 14.97 -17.40
CA MET A 695 4.44 15.40 -18.44
C MET A 695 3.97 14.82 -19.78
N PRO A 696 3.70 15.64 -20.82
CA PRO A 696 3.17 15.13 -22.08
C PRO A 696 4.22 14.38 -22.89
N SER A 697 3.79 13.36 -23.62
CA SER A 697 4.62 12.66 -24.62
C SER A 697 3.81 12.37 -25.89
N PRO A 698 4.46 12.12 -27.05
CA PRO A 698 3.76 11.71 -28.27
C PRO A 698 2.91 10.44 -28.14
N ALA A 699 3.17 9.58 -27.15
CA ALA A 699 2.38 8.37 -26.89
C ALA A 699 1.24 8.59 -25.88
N GLY A 700 1.11 9.80 -25.33
CA GLY A 700 0.22 10.15 -24.22
C GLY A 700 0.99 10.64 -22.99
N ASP A 701 0.34 11.37 -22.10
CA ASP A 701 1.00 11.91 -20.91
C ASP A 701 1.57 10.81 -20.03
N TYR A 702 2.74 11.02 -19.43
CA TYR A 702 3.27 10.10 -18.43
C TYR A 702 2.29 9.94 -17.27
N CYS A 703 2.28 8.74 -16.70
CA CYS A 703 1.71 8.52 -15.38
C CYS A 703 2.45 9.38 -14.36
N TYR A 704 1.70 10.02 -13.48
CA TYR A 704 2.26 10.76 -12.36
C TYR A 704 2.96 9.79 -11.40
N VAL A 705 4.25 10.03 -11.15
CA VAL A 705 5.09 9.31 -10.20
C VAL A 705 5.60 10.31 -9.17
N PHE A 706 5.56 9.96 -7.89
CA PHE A 706 6.17 10.78 -6.85
C PHE A 706 7.21 10.03 -6.01
N ASP A 707 8.16 10.80 -5.51
CA ASP A 707 9.15 10.36 -4.53
C ASP A 707 8.69 10.84 -3.14
N ILE A 708 8.47 9.88 -2.23
CA ILE A 708 8.04 10.15 -0.85
C ILE A 708 9.06 11.01 -0.09
N GLU A 709 10.36 10.83 -0.36
CA GLU A 709 11.42 11.57 0.34
C GLU A 709 11.47 13.03 -0.10
N ASN A 710 11.03 13.35 -1.33
CA ASN A 710 11.00 14.70 -1.86
C ASN A 710 9.84 15.55 -1.33
N ARG A 711 8.84 14.91 -0.70
CA ARG A 711 7.71 15.60 -0.03
C ARG A 711 7.96 15.88 1.45
N GLU A 712 9.14 15.53 1.95
CA GLU A 712 9.58 15.97 3.27
C GLU A 712 9.70 17.52 3.31
N PRO A 713 9.57 18.15 4.50
CA PRO A 713 9.54 19.61 4.66
C PRO A 713 10.62 20.36 3.89
N ALA A 714 10.22 21.47 3.26
CA ALA A 714 11.11 22.31 2.45
C ALA A 714 12.32 22.84 3.24
N ASP A 715 12.14 23.11 4.53
CA ASP A 715 13.17 23.69 5.40
C ASP A 715 14.31 22.69 5.72
N ALA A 716 14.05 21.38 5.57
CA ALA A 716 15.11 20.38 5.68
C ALA A 716 15.99 20.32 4.42
N ARG A 717 15.51 20.82 3.26
CA ARG A 717 16.19 20.68 1.96
C ARG A 717 17.59 21.28 1.94
N PRO A 718 17.86 22.49 2.47
CA PRO A 718 19.22 23.04 2.46
C PRO A 718 20.25 22.14 3.17
N LEU A 719 19.86 21.54 4.31
CA LEU A 719 20.72 20.62 5.04
C LEU A 719 20.91 19.29 4.33
N ARG A 720 19.87 18.78 3.65
CA ARG A 720 19.97 17.57 2.82
C ARG A 720 20.85 17.80 1.60
N THR A 721 20.78 18.98 0.97
CA THR A 721 21.69 19.34 -0.13
C THR A 721 23.14 19.41 0.34
N LEU A 722 23.39 20.03 1.50
CA LEU A 722 24.70 20.08 2.12
C LEU A 722 25.22 18.67 2.47
N ASP A 723 24.39 17.84 3.11
CA ASP A 723 24.76 16.44 3.39
C ASP A 723 25.06 15.64 2.12
N GLY A 724 24.33 15.90 1.03
CA GLY A 724 24.59 15.28 -0.26
C GLY A 724 25.96 15.65 -0.82
N GLN A 725 26.43 16.89 -0.61
CA GLN A 725 27.79 17.30 -0.97
C GLN A 725 28.83 16.56 -0.12
N TYR A 726 28.66 16.55 1.21
CA TYR A 726 29.53 15.80 2.12
C TYR A 726 29.59 14.30 1.77
N CYS A 727 28.46 13.69 1.42
CA CYS A 727 28.40 12.28 1.06
C CYS A 727 29.21 11.99 -0.21
N ARG A 728 29.17 12.87 -1.23
CA ARG A 728 29.99 12.72 -2.45
C ARG A 728 31.48 12.89 -2.18
N GLU A 729 31.82 13.71 -1.21
CA GLU A 729 33.21 13.93 -0.75
C GLU A 729 33.67 12.87 0.26
N ALA A 730 32.86 11.85 0.54
CA ALA A 730 33.11 10.82 1.55
C ALA A 730 33.38 11.38 2.96
N LEU A 731 32.78 12.52 3.26
CA LEU A 731 32.87 13.18 4.56
C LEU A 731 31.73 12.72 5.49
N PRO A 732 31.94 12.77 6.83
CA PRO A 732 30.87 12.52 7.80
C PRO A 732 29.69 13.47 7.57
N HIS A 733 28.50 13.04 7.98
CA HIS A 733 27.32 13.88 7.90
C HIS A 733 27.53 15.21 8.65
N PRO A 734 26.98 16.36 8.18
CA PRO A 734 27.19 17.67 8.79
C PRO A 734 26.99 17.71 10.31
N LEU A 735 25.92 17.07 10.81
CA LEU A 735 25.61 16.98 12.25
C LEU A 735 26.64 16.18 13.07
N ASP A 736 27.51 15.42 12.42
CA ASP A 736 28.56 14.61 13.05
C ASP A 736 29.91 15.33 13.14
N THR A 737 30.03 16.51 12.52
CA THR A 737 31.26 17.32 12.56
C THR A 737 31.35 18.18 13.83
N ALA A 738 32.53 18.21 14.46
CA ALA A 738 32.77 18.91 15.73
C ALA A 738 33.04 20.42 15.58
N ALA A 739 33.15 20.94 14.35
CA ALA A 739 33.42 22.33 14.08
C ALA A 739 32.11 23.07 13.81
N PRO A 740 31.71 24.07 14.62
CA PRO A 740 30.72 25.03 14.16
C PRO A 740 31.30 25.68 12.90
N LEU A 741 30.50 25.83 11.84
CA LEU A 741 30.84 26.71 10.74
C LEU A 741 31.01 28.12 11.35
N LEU A 742 32.26 28.50 11.63
CA LEU A 742 32.60 29.83 12.05
C LEU A 742 32.20 30.77 10.92
N LEU A 743 31.19 31.61 11.14
CA LEU A 743 31.00 32.81 10.33
C LEU A 743 32.32 33.59 10.40
N PRO A 744 33.03 33.83 9.28
CA PRO A 744 34.15 34.75 9.32
C PRO A 744 33.54 36.14 9.49
N ALA A 745 33.75 36.73 10.67
CA ALA A 745 33.72 38.17 10.79
C ALA A 745 34.88 38.71 9.93
N GLY A 746 34.59 39.03 8.66
CA GLY A 746 35.48 39.75 7.76
C GLY A 746 36.86 39.12 7.53
N GLY A 747 36.96 38.16 6.60
CA GLY A 747 38.26 37.67 6.10
C GLY A 747 38.06 36.64 5.01
N GLY A 748 38.75 36.81 3.88
CA GLY A 748 38.53 36.07 2.63
C GLY A 748 38.48 34.54 2.80
N LEU A 749 37.45 33.94 2.19
CA LEU A 749 37.27 32.49 2.12
C LEU A 749 38.40 31.83 1.29
N PRO A 750 38.98 30.70 1.73
CA PRO A 750 39.61 29.77 0.80
C PRO A 750 38.53 29.21 -0.14
N MET A 751 38.82 29.14 -1.45
CA MET A 751 37.88 28.81 -2.54
C MET A 751 37.27 27.38 -2.53
N THR A 752 37.30 26.66 -1.42
CA THR A 752 36.88 25.25 -1.35
C THR A 752 35.65 24.98 -0.49
N GLN A 753 34.99 26.00 0.09
CA GLN A 753 33.71 25.82 0.79
C GLN A 753 32.55 26.50 0.03
N PRO A 754 31.44 25.78 -0.25
CA PRO A 754 30.26 26.39 -0.85
C PRO A 754 29.61 27.38 0.12
N THR A 755 29.38 28.62 -0.33
CA THR A 755 28.71 29.66 0.47
C THR A 755 27.22 29.37 0.60
N MET A 756 26.79 29.01 1.81
CA MET A 756 25.38 28.83 2.17
C MET A 756 24.74 30.17 2.60
N PRO A 757 23.43 30.37 2.38
CA PRO A 757 22.70 31.48 2.99
C PRO A 757 22.70 31.38 4.53
N PRO A 758 22.51 32.49 5.27
CA PRO A 758 22.70 32.53 6.73
C PRO A 758 21.72 31.67 7.54
N GLU A 759 20.48 31.50 7.07
CA GLU A 759 19.41 30.75 7.78
C GLU A 759 19.75 29.25 8.00
N PRO A 760 20.15 28.44 6.98
CA PRO A 760 20.58 27.06 7.18
C PRO A 760 21.78 26.87 8.12
N VAL A 761 22.68 27.85 8.19
CA VAL A 761 23.88 27.78 9.05
C VAL A 761 23.49 27.87 10.52
N HIS A 762 22.54 28.73 10.86
CA HIS A 762 22.01 28.84 12.22
C HIS A 762 21.28 27.57 12.66
N LEU A 763 20.46 26.98 11.77
CA LEU A 763 19.78 25.71 12.05
C LEU A 763 20.79 24.57 12.25
N LEU A 764 21.82 24.48 11.41
CA LEU A 764 22.87 23.47 11.55
C LEU A 764 23.58 23.59 12.91
N ALA A 765 23.99 24.81 13.28
CA ALA A 765 24.67 25.06 14.55
C ALA A 765 23.77 24.72 15.76
N TYR A 766 22.48 25.06 15.69
CA TYR A 766 21.50 24.68 16.72
C TYR A 766 21.40 23.16 16.87
N LEU A 767 21.25 22.43 15.76
CA LEU A 767 21.12 20.97 15.78
C LEU A 767 22.41 20.27 16.25
N GLN A 768 23.59 20.79 15.88
CA GLN A 768 24.88 20.30 16.39
C GLN A 768 25.00 20.48 17.91
N ALA A 769 24.67 21.67 18.42
CA ALA A 769 24.69 21.95 19.86
C ALA A 769 23.69 21.07 20.63
N TRP A 770 22.48 20.89 20.11
CA TRP A 770 21.46 20.05 20.72
C TRP A 770 21.90 18.57 20.77
N ARG A 771 22.51 18.05 19.71
CA ARG A 771 23.05 16.68 19.69
C ARG A 771 24.18 16.48 20.70
N GLN A 772 25.11 17.42 20.82
CA GLN A 772 26.21 17.33 21.79
C GLN A 772 25.68 17.29 23.23
N PHE A 773 24.65 18.07 23.54
CA PHE A 773 23.97 18.02 24.83
C PHE A 773 23.41 16.62 25.14
N LEU A 774 22.73 15.98 24.18
CA LEU A 774 22.15 14.64 24.38
C LEU A 774 23.22 13.55 24.60
N GLN A 775 24.40 13.70 24.00
CA GLN A 775 25.54 12.80 24.22
C GLN A 775 26.13 12.98 25.63
N GLN A 776 26.22 14.22 26.12
CA GLN A 776 26.77 14.52 27.45
C GLN A 776 25.81 14.14 28.58
N ALA A 777 24.49 14.32 28.38
CA ALA A 777 23.47 13.97 29.37
C ALA A 777 23.35 12.45 29.66
N GLY A 778 24.00 11.59 28.87
CA GLY A 778 24.12 10.15 29.14
C GLY A 778 25.13 9.79 30.24
N LEU A 779 25.96 10.74 30.68
CA LEU A 779 26.95 10.56 31.74
C LEU A 779 26.52 11.36 32.97
N GLY A 780 25.69 10.74 33.81
CA GLY A 780 25.37 11.12 35.20
C GLY A 780 25.45 12.60 35.62
N GLY A 781 24.28 13.24 35.76
CA GLY A 781 24.04 14.30 36.76
C GLY A 781 24.49 15.72 36.41
N LEU A 782 23.50 16.62 36.33
CA LEU A 782 23.43 18.05 36.72
C LEU A 782 22.25 18.62 35.91
N GLY A 783 21.09 18.91 36.49
CA GLY A 783 20.91 20.01 37.43
C GLY A 783 20.87 21.32 36.63
N GLY A 784 19.66 21.82 36.34
CA GLY A 784 19.41 22.79 35.27
C GLY A 784 20.30 24.03 35.22
N ALA A 785 20.75 24.38 34.02
CA ALA A 785 21.10 25.74 33.61
C ALA A 785 21.35 25.81 32.08
N LEU A 786 20.47 26.55 31.39
CA LEU A 786 20.67 27.42 30.21
C LEU A 786 21.36 26.90 28.93
N LEU A 787 20.70 27.17 27.78
CA LEU A 787 21.27 27.90 26.63
C LEU A 787 20.14 28.38 25.68
N THR A 788 19.48 29.49 26.02
CA THR A 788 18.94 30.45 25.04
C THR A 788 20.08 31.39 24.61
N PRO A 789 20.34 31.63 23.32
CA PRO A 789 21.33 32.64 22.93
C PRO A 789 20.80 34.04 23.28
N PRO A 790 21.67 34.99 23.65
CA PRO A 790 21.27 36.35 23.98
C PRO A 790 20.96 37.14 22.69
N GLY A 791 19.73 37.66 22.60
CA GLY A 791 19.39 38.82 21.78
C GLY A 791 19.30 38.60 20.27
N THR A 792 18.15 38.12 19.79
CA THR A 792 17.65 38.44 18.44
C THR A 792 16.14 38.70 18.52
N PRO A 793 15.63 39.84 18.03
CA PRO A 793 14.20 40.09 18.00
C PRO A 793 13.55 39.17 16.96
N VAL A 794 12.57 38.38 17.39
CA VAL A 794 11.71 37.59 16.50
C VAL A 794 10.83 38.56 15.71
N THR A 795 11.27 38.96 14.52
CA THR A 795 10.44 39.70 13.58
C THR A 795 9.47 38.73 12.90
N ALA A 796 8.17 39.00 13.02
CA ALA A 796 7.11 38.25 12.38
C ALA A 796 7.16 38.39 10.84
N ALA A 797 7.27 37.26 10.15
CA ALA A 797 6.99 37.05 8.72
C ALA A 797 6.59 35.57 8.49
N PRO A 798 5.90 35.21 7.40
CA PRO A 798 4.77 34.28 7.43
C PRO A 798 5.12 32.80 7.61
N THR A 799 4.41 32.17 8.54
CA THR A 799 4.01 30.75 8.61
C THR A 799 4.99 29.72 8.02
N ASP A 800 6.08 29.45 8.75
CA ASP A 800 7.09 28.47 8.38
C ASP A 800 6.87 27.12 9.10
N TYR A 801 6.79 26.02 8.35
CA TYR A 801 6.33 24.71 8.84
C TYR A 801 7.39 23.98 9.68
N ALA A 802 8.69 24.12 9.38
CA ALA A 802 9.72 23.63 10.31
C ALA A 802 9.84 24.50 11.54
N GLN A 803 9.52 25.79 11.49
CA GLN A 803 9.42 26.58 12.71
C GLN A 803 8.20 26.12 13.51
N GLN A 804 7.12 25.69 12.87
CA GLN A 804 5.97 25.06 13.52
C GLN A 804 6.30 23.68 14.10
N LEU A 805 7.03 22.81 13.38
CA LEU A 805 7.48 21.50 13.87
C LEU A 805 8.52 21.66 14.97
N LEU A 806 9.48 22.58 14.84
CA LEU A 806 10.48 22.88 15.86
C LEU A 806 9.82 23.55 17.07
N THR A 807 8.87 24.46 16.88
CA THR A 807 8.03 25.04 17.96
C THR A 807 7.14 23.97 18.58
N TYR A 808 6.64 23.02 17.80
CA TYR A 808 5.83 21.90 18.28
C TYR A 808 6.68 20.97 19.13
N LEU A 809 7.85 20.56 18.64
CA LEU A 809 8.84 19.72 19.34
C LEU A 809 9.46 20.44 20.55
N GLN A 810 9.68 21.75 20.46
CA GLN A 810 10.18 22.59 21.56
C GLN A 810 9.10 22.88 22.60
N ALA A 811 7.84 23.10 22.21
CA ALA A 811 6.71 23.19 23.13
C ALA A 811 6.45 21.84 23.81
N TRP A 812 6.62 20.74 23.07
CA TRP A 812 6.63 19.37 23.59
C TRP A 812 7.69 19.19 24.65
N ARG A 813 8.93 19.54 24.32
CA ARG A 813 10.08 19.45 25.23
C ARG A 813 9.89 20.34 26.46
N HIS A 814 9.49 21.60 26.29
CA HIS A 814 9.32 22.55 27.40
C HIS A 814 8.22 22.11 28.38
N TYR A 815 7.16 21.50 27.86
CA TYR A 815 6.10 20.92 28.68
C TYR A 815 6.54 19.66 29.45
N LEU A 816 7.32 18.78 28.82
CA LEU A 816 7.89 17.59 29.48
C LEU A 816 8.90 17.96 30.58
N GLU A 817 9.69 19.01 30.36
CA GLU A 817 10.63 19.55 31.35
C GLU A 817 9.91 20.10 32.59
N GLN A 818 8.75 20.77 32.42
CA GLN A 818 7.95 21.31 33.52
C GLN A 818 7.20 20.23 34.32
N THR A 819 6.65 19.22 33.65
CA THR A 819 5.88 18.13 34.29
C THR A 819 6.75 17.14 35.06
N VAL A 820 8.01 16.94 34.66
CA VAL A 820 9.00 16.14 35.42
C VAL A 820 9.54 16.91 36.62
N GLY A 821 9.60 18.25 36.55
CA GLY A 821 10.00 19.12 37.67
C GLY A 821 9.05 19.04 38.87
N GLU A 822 7.74 18.93 38.63
CA GLU A 822 6.74 18.85 39.70
C GLU A 822 6.74 17.51 40.46
N ALA A 823 7.28 16.43 39.87
CA ALA A 823 7.38 15.12 40.52
C ALA A 823 8.49 15.02 41.59
N THR A 824 9.27 16.09 41.82
CA THR A 824 10.37 16.11 42.80
C THR A 824 10.20 17.11 43.95
N GLY A 825 9.03 17.73 44.10
CA GLY A 825 8.74 18.67 45.20
C GLY A 825 8.32 17.99 46.52
N ARG A 826 9.14 18.11 47.57
CA ARG A 826 8.76 17.80 48.97
C ARG A 826 7.59 18.67 49.46
N PRO A 827 6.80 18.19 50.45
CA PRO A 827 5.56 18.85 50.88
C PRO A 827 5.84 20.11 51.70
N SER A 828 5.16 21.22 51.39
CA SER A 828 5.03 22.35 52.30
C SER A 828 3.66 22.30 52.98
N GLU A 829 3.71 22.32 54.31
CA GLU A 829 2.58 22.36 55.23
C GLU A 829 1.72 23.63 55.09
N GLY A 830 0.41 23.48 55.33
CA GLY A 830 -0.39 24.45 56.09
C GLY A 830 -1.41 25.31 55.34
N GLY A 831 -2.71 25.03 55.56
CA GLY A 831 -3.74 26.09 55.61
C GLY A 831 -5.15 25.83 55.05
N GLY A 832 -6.03 25.20 55.84
CA GLY A 832 -7.47 25.56 55.96
C GLY A 832 -8.52 25.07 54.92
N PRO A 833 -9.80 24.80 55.33
CA PRO A 833 -10.78 23.99 54.58
C PRO A 833 -11.76 24.80 53.67
N PRO A 834 -12.66 24.15 52.88
CA PRO A 834 -13.13 24.64 51.59
C PRO A 834 -14.49 25.37 51.62
N GLY A 835 -14.66 26.34 50.72
CA GLY A 835 -15.95 26.93 50.35
C GLY A 835 -16.58 26.21 49.15
N ARG A 836 -17.80 25.70 49.32
CA ARG A 836 -18.67 25.09 48.28
C ARG A 836 -19.09 26.11 47.19
N PRO A 837 -19.40 25.67 45.95
CA PRO A 837 -19.80 26.54 44.85
C PRO A 837 -21.32 26.78 44.82
N PRO A 838 -21.82 27.84 44.17
CA PRO A 838 -23.21 27.89 43.72
C PRO A 838 -23.32 27.41 42.26
N TYR A 839 -24.22 26.46 42.04
CA TYR A 839 -24.91 26.31 40.76
C TYR A 839 -25.85 27.52 40.56
N PRO A 840 -26.18 27.86 39.31
CA PRO A 840 -27.52 27.49 38.86
C PRO A 840 -27.53 26.94 37.42
N GLY A 841 -28.44 26.00 37.19
CA GLY A 841 -28.84 25.60 35.84
C GLY A 841 -29.89 26.54 35.26
N GLU A 842 -30.01 26.48 33.94
CA GLU A 842 -31.26 26.67 33.21
C GLU A 842 -31.10 25.95 31.85
N GLU A 843 -32.11 25.13 31.53
CA GLU A 843 -32.32 24.54 30.21
C GLU A 843 -32.51 25.65 29.16
N VAL A 844 -32.25 25.32 27.88
CA VAL A 844 -33.15 25.56 26.72
C VAL A 844 -32.35 25.61 25.41
N VAL A 845 -32.60 24.58 24.58
CA VAL A 845 -32.78 24.59 23.11
C VAL A 845 -31.57 24.77 22.18
N ALA A 846 -31.40 23.76 21.33
CA ALA A 846 -30.57 23.79 20.11
C ALA A 846 -31.22 24.61 18.98
N PRO A 847 -30.39 25.25 18.14
CA PRO A 847 -30.59 25.22 16.68
C PRO A 847 -29.26 24.90 15.96
N ALA A 848 -29.24 23.92 15.06
CA ALA A 848 -29.54 24.03 13.62
C ALA A 848 -28.43 24.75 12.83
N ASP A 849 -27.89 24.00 11.87
CA ASP A 849 -26.86 24.35 10.91
C ASP A 849 -27.14 25.66 10.17
N ASP A 850 -26.11 26.50 10.00
CA ASP A 850 -25.98 27.25 8.74
C ASP A 850 -24.53 27.70 8.47
N TYR A 851 -24.10 27.44 7.23
CA TYR A 851 -22.80 27.81 6.68
C TYR A 851 -22.81 29.30 6.28
N GLY A 852 -21.93 30.10 6.87
CA GLY A 852 -21.75 31.51 6.53
C GLY A 852 -20.29 31.89 6.29
N ILE A 853 -19.88 31.90 5.01
CA ILE A 853 -18.64 32.50 4.54
C ILE A 853 -18.74 34.03 4.67
N GLN A 854 -17.81 34.66 5.37
CA GLN A 854 -17.60 36.11 5.30
C GLN A 854 -16.17 36.44 4.86
N THR A 855 -16.08 36.92 3.62
CA THR A 855 -14.92 37.63 3.05
C THR A 855 -15.07 39.13 3.34
N THR A 856 -14.05 39.79 3.90
CA THR A 856 -13.98 41.26 3.99
C THR A 856 -13.02 41.86 2.96
N ALA A 857 -13.51 42.93 2.34
CA ALA A 857 -13.04 43.57 1.12
C ALA A 857 -11.90 44.57 1.30
N GLY A 858 -11.12 44.76 0.22
CA GLY A 858 -10.28 45.93 -0.02
C GLY A 858 -10.97 46.93 -0.96
N ALA A 859 -10.91 48.22 -0.62
CA ALA A 859 -11.63 49.32 -1.24
C ALA A 859 -11.05 49.80 -2.59
N ARG A 860 -11.93 50.29 -3.47
CA ARG A 860 -11.63 51.26 -4.55
C ARG A 860 -12.70 52.36 -4.58
N PRO A 861 -12.37 53.64 -4.87
CA PRO A 861 -13.35 54.73 -4.87
C PRO A 861 -13.85 55.14 -6.26
N ARG A 862 -15.17 55.40 -6.31
CA ARG A 862 -15.99 56.43 -7.01
C ARG A 862 -15.73 56.83 -8.48
N ARG A 863 -16.80 56.75 -9.30
CA ARG A 863 -17.44 57.89 -10.01
C ARG A 863 -18.83 57.55 -10.59
N GLU A 864 -19.73 58.54 -10.54
CA GLU A 864 -21.17 58.60 -10.92
C GLU A 864 -21.39 58.80 -12.45
N PRO A 865 -22.61 59.18 -12.97
CA PRO A 865 -23.86 58.42 -13.13
C PRO A 865 -24.39 58.36 -14.60
N ALA A 866 -25.53 57.67 -14.80
CA ALA A 866 -26.17 57.16 -16.04
C ALA A 866 -26.71 58.21 -17.07
N PRO A 867 -27.26 57.81 -18.28
CA PRO A 867 -28.65 57.31 -18.37
C PRO A 867 -29.04 56.29 -19.52
N ALA A 868 -30.07 55.48 -19.19
CA ALA A 868 -31.26 55.01 -19.94
C ALA A 868 -31.27 54.19 -21.27
N ARG A 869 -32.01 53.05 -21.17
CA ARG A 869 -32.96 52.34 -22.09
C ARG A 869 -32.46 51.48 -23.27
N ALA A 870 -32.77 50.16 -23.24
CA ALA A 870 -33.90 49.52 -23.93
C ALA A 870 -33.84 47.96 -23.80
N GLU A 871 -34.95 47.31 -23.43
CA GLU A 871 -35.18 45.86 -23.56
C GLU A 871 -35.67 45.50 -24.97
N PRO A 872 -35.46 44.24 -25.45
CA PRO A 872 -36.60 43.32 -25.50
C PRO A 872 -36.30 41.81 -25.25
N GLU A 873 -37.41 41.07 -25.10
CA GLU A 873 -37.75 39.67 -24.75
C GLU A 873 -37.02 38.45 -25.37
N PRO A 874 -37.24 37.22 -24.82
CA PRO A 874 -36.57 35.96 -25.17
C PRO A 874 -37.35 35.06 -26.17
N ALA A 875 -36.65 34.19 -26.91
CA ALA A 875 -37.23 33.21 -27.84
C ALA A 875 -36.93 31.74 -27.45
N ARG A 876 -37.91 30.87 -27.73
CA ARG A 876 -38.10 29.44 -27.36
C ARG A 876 -37.27 28.42 -28.15
N PRO A 877 -37.20 27.13 -27.71
CA PRO A 877 -36.36 26.07 -28.30
C PRO A 877 -37.07 25.20 -29.36
N THR A 878 -36.29 24.53 -30.21
CA THR A 878 -36.70 23.62 -31.31
C THR A 878 -36.39 22.12 -31.02
N PRO A 879 -37.16 21.15 -31.58
CA PRO A 879 -37.05 19.70 -31.33
C PRO A 879 -36.22 18.91 -32.38
N PRO A 880 -35.90 17.61 -32.15
CA PRO A 880 -35.02 16.81 -33.02
C PRO A 880 -35.74 16.04 -34.15
N PRO A 881 -35.01 15.56 -35.19
CA PRO A 881 -35.61 14.88 -36.36
C PRO A 881 -35.60 13.32 -36.29
N PRO A 882 -36.38 12.63 -37.17
CA PRO A 882 -36.67 11.18 -37.13
C PRO A 882 -35.82 10.31 -38.11
N PRO A 883 -35.96 8.96 -38.11
CA PRO A 883 -35.10 8.05 -38.88
C PRO A 883 -35.70 7.65 -40.25
N ALA A 884 -34.85 7.21 -41.20
CA ALA A 884 -35.27 6.67 -42.50
C ALA A 884 -34.45 5.43 -42.90
N GLY A 885 -35.13 4.43 -43.48
CA GLY A 885 -34.57 3.17 -43.97
C GLY A 885 -34.48 3.05 -45.50
N SER A 886 -33.64 2.09 -45.92
CA SER A 886 -33.56 1.28 -47.16
C SER A 886 -34.12 1.75 -48.52
N ALA A 887 -33.31 1.62 -49.60
CA ALA A 887 -33.63 0.86 -50.85
C ALA A 887 -32.49 0.80 -51.92
N HIS A 888 -32.36 -0.39 -52.52
CA HIS A 888 -31.77 -0.93 -53.79
C HIS A 888 -31.39 0.00 -54.99
N ARG A 889 -30.61 -0.33 -56.06
CA ARG A 889 -30.37 -1.58 -56.87
C ARG A 889 -29.32 -1.36 -58.02
N ARG A 890 -28.63 -2.43 -58.51
CA ARG A 890 -28.34 -2.87 -59.93
C ARG A 890 -27.21 -3.95 -59.96
N PHE A 891 -27.46 -5.24 -60.25
CA PHE A 891 -27.40 -6.03 -61.54
C PHE A 891 -25.99 -6.08 -62.20
N THR A 892 -25.40 -7.17 -62.73
CA THR A 892 -25.73 -8.57 -63.19
C THR A 892 -24.37 -9.29 -63.44
N GLU A 893 -24.14 -10.60 -63.19
CA GLU A 893 -24.11 -11.79 -64.11
C GLU A 893 -23.09 -12.80 -63.47
N ALA A 894 -23.10 -14.14 -63.55
CA ALA A 894 -23.93 -15.19 -64.14
C ALA A 894 -23.59 -16.57 -63.49
N ALA A 895 -24.60 -17.47 -63.44
CA ALA A 895 -24.61 -18.95 -63.63
C ALA A 895 -23.60 -19.86 -62.85
N ASP A 896 -23.94 -20.98 -62.19
CA ASP A 896 -24.93 -22.04 -62.45
C ASP A 896 -25.35 -22.80 -61.15
N ALA A 897 -26.53 -23.44 -61.18
CA ALA A 897 -27.12 -24.31 -60.15
C ALA A 897 -27.18 -25.78 -60.67
N PRO A 898 -27.84 -26.80 -60.06
CA PRO A 898 -28.65 -26.83 -58.82
C PRO A 898 -28.60 -28.12 -57.94
N ALA A 899 -29.33 -28.02 -56.80
CA ALA A 899 -30.24 -29.02 -56.18
C ALA A 899 -29.72 -30.26 -55.42
N SER A 900 -30.18 -30.37 -54.15
CA SER A 900 -31.08 -31.42 -53.60
C SER A 900 -30.64 -32.01 -52.23
N ALA A 901 -31.51 -31.84 -51.22
CA ALA A 901 -31.65 -32.72 -50.05
C ALA A 901 -32.52 -33.94 -50.48
N PRO A 902 -32.66 -35.08 -49.74
CA PRO A 902 -32.61 -35.24 -48.27
C PRO A 902 -31.98 -36.57 -47.72
N ALA A 903 -31.90 -36.70 -46.39
CA ALA A 903 -31.60 -37.96 -45.66
C ALA A 903 -32.73 -39.01 -45.81
N PRO A 904 -32.52 -40.34 -45.60
CA PRO A 904 -32.65 -40.95 -44.24
C PRO A 904 -32.00 -42.35 -43.97
N ARG A 905 -31.97 -42.77 -42.67
CA ARG A 905 -32.01 -44.19 -42.13
C ARG A 905 -30.80 -45.13 -42.44
N SER A 906 -30.38 -46.15 -41.67
CA SER A 906 -30.91 -46.91 -40.51
C SER A 906 -29.84 -47.92 -39.99
N LEU A 907 -29.74 -48.07 -38.66
CA LEU A 907 -29.71 -49.26 -37.76
C LEU A 907 -28.87 -50.58 -37.97
N TYR A 908 -28.34 -51.04 -36.80
CA TYR A 908 -28.26 -52.40 -36.19
C TYR A 908 -26.97 -53.27 -36.18
N GLY A 909 -26.60 -53.71 -34.95
CA GLY A 909 -25.91 -54.98 -34.61
C GLY A 909 -25.04 -54.96 -33.32
N ARG A 910 -25.59 -55.01 -32.09
CA ARG A 910 -25.80 -56.16 -31.15
C ARG A 910 -24.59 -56.69 -30.32
N ALA A 911 -24.54 -56.29 -29.02
CA ALA A 911 -24.36 -56.96 -27.68
C ALA A 911 -23.72 -58.39 -27.51
N PRO A 912 -23.31 -58.89 -26.28
CA PRO A 912 -23.74 -58.51 -24.90
C PRO A 912 -22.76 -58.59 -23.66
N GLU A 913 -23.07 -57.79 -22.60
CA GLU A 913 -23.18 -57.95 -21.09
C GLU A 913 -22.50 -59.07 -20.23
N PRO A 914 -22.53 -59.08 -18.84
CA PRO A 914 -23.27 -58.26 -17.82
C PRO A 914 -22.55 -57.84 -16.48
N GLY A 915 -23.20 -57.00 -15.66
CA GLY A 915 -22.95 -56.85 -14.20
C GLY A 915 -23.65 -55.68 -13.46
N THR A 916 -24.85 -55.93 -12.89
CA THR A 916 -25.85 -55.06 -12.19
C THR A 916 -25.39 -54.47 -10.81
N ALA A 917 -25.99 -53.46 -10.14
CA ALA A 917 -27.42 -53.14 -9.95
C ALA A 917 -27.75 -51.74 -9.32
N ARG A 918 -28.85 -51.15 -9.84
CA ARG A 918 -30.02 -50.46 -9.21
C ARG A 918 -29.91 -49.19 -8.33
N SER A 919 -30.54 -48.14 -8.88
CA SER A 919 -31.22 -47.01 -8.23
C SER A 919 -32.74 -47.28 -8.15
N ALA A 920 -33.43 -46.66 -7.18
CA ALA A 920 -34.89 -46.54 -7.16
C ALA A 920 -35.34 -45.22 -6.48
N TYR A 921 -36.08 -44.39 -7.21
CA TYR A 921 -37.02 -43.39 -6.73
C TYR A 921 -38.33 -43.53 -7.54
N PRO A 922 -39.52 -43.55 -6.91
CA PRO A 922 -40.80 -43.21 -7.54
C PRO A 922 -41.11 -41.71 -7.26
N GLY A 923 -41.72 -40.89 -8.10
CA GLY A 923 -42.66 -41.08 -9.20
C GLY A 923 -44.01 -40.47 -8.83
N ILE A 924 -44.28 -39.18 -9.15
CA ILE A 924 -45.63 -38.57 -9.29
C ILE A 924 -45.57 -37.45 -10.36
N THR A 925 -46.65 -37.37 -11.13
CA THR A 925 -46.88 -36.88 -12.50
C THR A 925 -47.24 -35.40 -12.67
N GLU A 926 -46.93 -34.85 -13.85
CA GLU A 926 -47.56 -33.66 -14.44
C GLU A 926 -49.00 -33.95 -14.87
N THR A 927 -49.93 -33.12 -14.42
CA THR A 927 -50.92 -32.43 -15.26
C THR A 927 -51.65 -31.40 -14.41
N ASP A 928 -52.08 -30.32 -15.07
CA ASP A 928 -53.27 -29.52 -14.78
C ASP A 928 -53.14 -28.13 -14.09
N TRP A 929 -53.25 -27.11 -14.97
CA TRP A 929 -53.86 -25.77 -14.81
C TRP A 929 -52.98 -24.53 -14.53
N LEU A 930 -52.76 -23.80 -15.63
CA LEU A 930 -52.98 -22.35 -15.78
C LEU A 930 -53.79 -21.72 -14.64
N ASP A 931 -53.21 -20.73 -13.95
CA ASP A 931 -53.94 -19.51 -13.63
C ASP A 931 -53.00 -18.29 -13.70
N ARG A 932 -53.44 -17.29 -14.48
CA ARG A 932 -52.83 -15.99 -14.67
C ARG A 932 -53.68 -15.03 -13.84
N ASP A 933 -53.21 -14.69 -12.65
CA ASP A 933 -53.47 -13.46 -11.88
C ASP A 933 -53.35 -13.78 -10.38
N ARG A 934 -52.13 -13.73 -9.86
CA ARG A 934 -51.81 -13.42 -8.45
C ARG A 934 -50.38 -12.97 -8.27
#